data_AF-A0AAW2YKA6-F1
#
_entry.id   AF-A0AAW2YKA6-F1
#
_cell.length_a   1.000
_cell.length_b   1.000
_cell.length_c   1.000
_cell.angle_alpha   90.00
_cell.angle_beta   90.00
_cell.angle_gamma   90.00
#
_symmetry.space_group_name_H-M   'P 1'
#
loop_
_entity.id
_entity.type
_entity.pdbx_description
1 polymer ?
#
loop_
_entity_poly.entity_id
_entity_poly.type
_entity_poly.pdbx_seq_one_letter_code
_entity_poly.pdbx_strand_id
1 'polypeptide(L)'
;MCHLQESNDSLKHVHALHKSIQGLLDDLLVKHPVWFMCSLVIAWCHFHPESTHSIQITPHHQDQSLFNMIDSLEGALPDMIVSHLVHVMLNIKKTNHQVEIIKESVAVSLLNGYLTHTIMNPDQPTSSKMLAGILQMVHELGTNPPSSQIDPMLISHMIQTLIIFIHKFPNAQDHVKKIKSNVKDQTARLIDAACLCCVREMNSKRSQLTKSLQSDRHVDHEQILHDLIHDPYDSSLQILLSMTLNDGLVDLLQCVYKYGIDPADKDRIQYVTSGVVSTLCNILKNHGLDNALRITKTTKLIKTLRRLPNHALKNAKKDIWDVFNEPAFFRTQAEGLRDWRVLMVMASGAIVTLPNALNQSSTSSAVTLSSTVVEKTVTDRVQDMLPGRIADKLTNNMLTNAISTTGTILSDTLAPQDNPLKSATLLFDLLQRFGTSQSIFSSRDTESVTRAKLMKRVAFLVLTGNVDDYHAHYPSILEKMVDSLKTSSNSAPVVCSFLLLMRVIVCRSSAVHLNLFWPTMVTELIRILGDDDAQENHGHREVSVLVEAIKFLDYVICVLPDAFQIYKWIFVGEELSDQPCFFVPFLNKNLTGGDVDDDIVNTDKRRPLLIQPSFYYYAHNQENVIMEWSRRLAKRAQLMDSDPGSFGSDWDKAFVDRLLENDFVEYKVEELILLQPELQPTKRENEHDFVVIDKVVV
;
A
#
# COMPACT_ATOMS: atom_id res chain seq x y z
N MET A 1 -38.16 -41.26 -34.85
CA MET A 1 -38.75 -40.09 -35.54
C MET A 1 -39.77 -39.36 -34.66
N CYS A 2 -40.76 -40.03 -34.05
CA CYS A 2 -41.73 -39.36 -33.18
C CYS A 2 -41.10 -38.55 -32.01
N HIS A 3 -40.09 -39.07 -31.31
CA HIS A 3 -39.39 -38.32 -30.25
C HIS A 3 -38.57 -37.11 -30.75
N LEU A 4 -38.08 -37.13 -32.00
CA LEU A 4 -37.38 -35.99 -32.63
C LEU A 4 -38.38 -34.92 -33.09
N GLN A 5 -39.62 -35.31 -33.35
CA GLN A 5 -40.71 -34.43 -33.77
C GLN A 5 -41.36 -33.76 -32.56
N GLU A 6 -41.56 -34.51 -31.46
CA GLU A 6 -41.94 -33.98 -30.15
C GLU A 6 -40.89 -33.01 -29.58
N SER A 7 -39.59 -33.30 -29.74
CA SER A 7 -38.53 -32.38 -29.30
C SER A 7 -38.45 -31.12 -30.16
N ASN A 8 -38.77 -31.20 -31.45
CA ASN A 8 -38.81 -30.05 -32.35
C ASN A 8 -40.04 -29.17 -32.09
N ASP A 9 -41.20 -29.77 -31.83
CA ASP A 9 -42.41 -29.01 -31.53
C ASP A 9 -42.34 -28.39 -30.14
N SER A 10 -41.73 -29.06 -29.14
CA SER A 10 -41.46 -28.42 -27.84
C SER A 10 -40.48 -27.25 -27.98
N LEU A 11 -39.44 -27.35 -28.80
CA LEU A 11 -38.53 -26.23 -29.10
C LEU A 11 -39.26 -25.03 -29.74
N LYS A 12 -40.18 -25.28 -30.68
CA LYS A 12 -40.99 -24.23 -31.30
C LYS A 12 -41.90 -23.54 -30.30
N HIS A 13 -42.51 -24.29 -29.37
CA HIS A 13 -43.35 -23.73 -28.31
C HIS A 13 -42.51 -22.85 -27.35
N VAL A 14 -41.33 -23.31 -26.96
CA VAL A 14 -40.38 -22.53 -26.15
C VAL A 14 -39.98 -21.24 -26.87
N HIS A 15 -39.69 -21.31 -28.17
CA HIS A 15 -39.31 -20.14 -28.96
C HIS A 15 -40.48 -19.15 -29.12
N ALA A 16 -41.70 -19.64 -29.33
CA ALA A 16 -42.91 -18.81 -29.39
C ALA A 16 -43.20 -18.13 -28.05
N LEU A 17 -43.03 -18.85 -26.93
CA LEU A 17 -43.16 -18.30 -25.59
C LEU A 17 -42.11 -17.20 -25.35
N HIS A 18 -40.85 -17.45 -25.70
CA HIS A 18 -39.77 -16.48 -25.56
C HIS A 18 -40.06 -15.18 -26.33
N LYS A 19 -40.51 -15.30 -27.58
CA LYS A 19 -40.91 -14.15 -28.40
C LYS A 19 -42.11 -13.39 -27.83
N SER A 20 -43.09 -14.11 -27.25
CA SER A 20 -44.24 -13.49 -26.59
C SER A 20 -43.84 -12.74 -25.31
N ILE A 21 -42.88 -13.27 -24.55
CA ILE A 21 -42.34 -12.62 -23.35
C ILE A 21 -41.54 -11.38 -23.75
N GLN A 22 -40.67 -11.47 -24.76
CA GLN A 22 -39.93 -10.31 -25.29
C GLN A 22 -40.89 -9.20 -25.74
N GLY A 23 -41.94 -9.54 -26.50
CA GLY A 23 -42.94 -8.56 -26.93
C GLY A 23 -43.68 -7.87 -25.77
N LEU A 24 -43.97 -8.60 -24.69
CA LEU A 24 -44.54 -8.01 -23.47
C LEU A 24 -43.56 -7.05 -22.79
N LEU A 25 -42.29 -7.43 -22.69
CA LEU A 25 -41.24 -6.62 -22.05
C LEU A 25 -40.95 -5.35 -22.86
N ASP A 26 -40.93 -5.43 -24.19
CA ASP A 26 -40.81 -4.26 -25.07
C ASP A 26 -41.99 -3.30 -24.88
N ASP A 27 -43.21 -3.83 -24.82
CA ASP A 27 -44.42 -3.03 -24.56
C ASP A 27 -44.35 -2.31 -23.20
N LEU A 28 -43.84 -3.00 -22.17
CA LEU A 28 -43.65 -2.41 -20.83
C LEU A 28 -42.56 -1.35 -20.82
N LEU A 29 -41.44 -1.58 -21.51
CA LEU A 29 -40.35 -0.62 -21.62
C LEU A 29 -40.82 0.67 -22.32
N VAL A 30 -41.63 0.56 -23.37
CA VAL A 30 -42.14 1.73 -24.12
C VAL A 30 -43.25 2.46 -23.36
N LYS A 31 -44.23 1.73 -22.81
CA LYS A 31 -45.42 2.34 -22.17
C LYS A 31 -45.18 2.75 -20.73
N HIS A 32 -44.36 2.02 -19.99
CA HIS A 32 -44.13 2.18 -18.56
C HIS A 32 -42.65 2.07 -18.17
N PRO A 33 -41.74 2.87 -18.76
CA PRO A 33 -40.29 2.73 -18.58
C PRO A 33 -39.84 2.83 -17.11
N VAL A 34 -40.45 3.72 -16.32
CA VAL A 34 -40.11 3.90 -14.90
C VAL A 34 -40.38 2.63 -14.10
N TRP A 35 -41.56 2.03 -14.26
CA TRP A 35 -41.95 0.82 -13.53
C TRP A 35 -41.12 -0.39 -13.96
N PHE A 36 -40.81 -0.47 -15.27
CA PHE A 36 -39.91 -1.47 -15.80
C PHE A 36 -38.49 -1.35 -15.21
N MET A 37 -37.94 -0.14 -15.11
CA MET A 37 -36.64 0.07 -14.47
C MET A 37 -36.68 -0.25 -12.97
N CYS A 38 -37.74 0.13 -12.25
CA CYS A 38 -37.91 -0.23 -10.84
C CYS A 38 -37.94 -1.75 -10.63
N SER A 39 -38.62 -2.50 -11.50
CA SER A 39 -38.64 -3.97 -11.39
C SER A 39 -37.26 -4.58 -11.65
N LEU A 40 -36.48 -4.03 -12.59
CA LEU A 40 -35.08 -4.43 -12.79
C LEU A 40 -34.21 -4.14 -11.57
N VAL A 41 -34.37 -2.98 -10.92
CA VAL A 41 -33.61 -2.66 -9.70
C VAL A 41 -33.99 -3.58 -8.54
N ILE A 42 -35.28 -3.94 -8.40
CA ILE A 42 -35.72 -4.91 -7.39
C ILE A 42 -35.12 -6.29 -7.67
N ALA A 43 -35.13 -6.73 -8.92
CA ALA A 43 -34.51 -8.00 -9.31
C ALA A 43 -33.00 -8.00 -9.05
N TRP A 44 -32.31 -6.90 -9.39
CA TRP A 44 -30.89 -6.73 -9.08
C TRP A 44 -30.60 -6.82 -7.58
N CYS A 45 -31.39 -6.13 -6.75
CA CYS A 45 -31.27 -6.20 -5.30
C CYS A 45 -31.47 -7.62 -4.75
N HIS A 46 -32.32 -8.42 -5.40
CA HIS A 46 -32.58 -9.80 -5.00
C HIS A 46 -31.40 -10.72 -5.34
N PHE A 47 -30.79 -10.55 -6.51
CA PHE A 47 -29.61 -11.33 -6.92
C PHE A 47 -28.32 -10.87 -6.22
N HIS A 48 -28.26 -9.58 -5.86
CA HIS A 48 -27.11 -8.92 -5.25
C HIS A 48 -27.50 -8.14 -3.99
N PRO A 49 -27.89 -8.81 -2.89
CA PRO A 49 -28.18 -8.13 -1.63
C PRO A 49 -26.98 -7.32 -1.11
N GLU A 50 -25.76 -7.70 -1.48
CA GLU A 50 -24.52 -7.01 -1.15
C GLU A 50 -24.42 -5.59 -1.72
N SER A 51 -25.15 -5.26 -2.79
CA SER A 51 -25.18 -3.93 -3.41
C SER A 51 -25.62 -2.81 -2.44
N THR A 52 -26.27 -3.17 -1.33
CA THR A 52 -26.72 -2.25 -0.29
C THR A 52 -25.59 -1.74 0.61
N HIS A 53 -24.43 -2.41 0.61
CA HIS A 53 -23.35 -2.16 1.57
C HIS A 53 -21.93 -2.41 1.02
N SER A 54 -21.79 -2.97 -0.18
CA SER A 54 -20.51 -3.27 -0.83
C SER A 54 -20.53 -2.83 -2.29
N ILE A 55 -19.41 -2.26 -2.75
CA ILE A 55 -19.20 -2.02 -4.19
C ILE A 55 -18.66 -3.26 -4.92
N GLN A 56 -18.15 -4.25 -4.19
CA GLN A 56 -17.66 -5.50 -4.74
C GLN A 56 -18.82 -6.48 -4.83
N ILE A 57 -19.47 -6.49 -5.98
CA ILE A 57 -20.61 -7.35 -6.29
C ILE A 57 -20.09 -8.68 -6.78
N THR A 58 -20.57 -9.77 -6.20
CA THR A 58 -20.17 -11.11 -6.65
C THR A 58 -20.97 -11.44 -7.91
N PRO A 59 -20.33 -11.83 -9.03
CA PRO A 59 -21.05 -12.17 -10.24
C PRO A 59 -22.07 -13.29 -9.98
N HIS A 60 -23.32 -13.04 -10.31
CA HIS A 60 -24.40 -14.01 -10.17
C HIS A 60 -24.67 -14.65 -11.52
N HIS A 61 -25.03 -15.94 -11.50
CA HIS A 61 -25.22 -16.73 -12.73
C HIS A 61 -26.32 -16.19 -13.66
N GLN A 62 -27.22 -15.34 -13.13
CA GLN A 62 -28.32 -14.73 -13.88
C GLN A 62 -27.97 -13.38 -14.52
N ASP A 63 -26.82 -12.79 -14.20
CA ASP A 63 -26.46 -11.43 -14.66
C ASP A 63 -26.36 -11.37 -16.18
N GLN A 64 -25.64 -12.34 -16.75
CA GLN A 64 -25.52 -12.45 -18.20
C GLN A 64 -26.88 -12.65 -18.86
N SER A 65 -27.77 -13.43 -18.24
CA SER A 65 -29.12 -13.67 -18.78
C SER A 65 -30.00 -12.41 -18.70
N LEU A 66 -29.88 -11.65 -17.61
CA LEU A 66 -30.58 -10.38 -17.40
C LEU A 66 -30.16 -9.34 -18.45
N PHE A 67 -28.86 -9.14 -18.63
CA PHE A 67 -28.35 -8.17 -19.59
C PHE A 67 -28.59 -8.59 -21.04
N ASN A 68 -28.43 -9.89 -21.37
CA ASN A 68 -28.79 -10.41 -22.69
C ASN A 68 -30.30 -10.23 -22.98
N MET A 69 -31.16 -10.34 -21.96
CA MET A 69 -32.59 -10.07 -22.11
C MET A 69 -32.84 -8.59 -22.43
N ILE A 70 -32.21 -7.67 -21.68
CA ILE A 70 -32.30 -6.23 -21.95
C ILE A 70 -31.82 -5.92 -23.38
N ASP A 71 -30.66 -6.44 -23.79
CA ASP A 71 -30.09 -6.22 -25.12
C ASP A 71 -30.94 -6.81 -26.26
N SER A 72 -31.82 -7.77 -25.95
CA SER A 72 -32.71 -8.40 -26.94
C SER A 72 -33.99 -7.62 -27.23
N LEU A 73 -34.30 -6.59 -26.43
CA LEU A 73 -35.49 -5.76 -26.56
C LEU A 73 -35.29 -4.68 -27.64
N GLU A 74 -36.22 -4.56 -28.58
CA GLU A 74 -36.10 -3.61 -29.70
C GLU A 74 -36.07 -2.14 -29.21
N GLY A 75 -36.71 -1.84 -28.08
CA GLY A 75 -36.75 -0.50 -27.48
C GLY A 75 -35.57 -0.16 -26.55
N ALA A 76 -34.68 -1.11 -26.25
CA ALA A 76 -33.66 -1.00 -25.19
C ALA A 76 -32.31 -0.45 -25.69
N LEU A 77 -32.32 0.68 -26.40
CA LEU A 77 -31.07 1.35 -26.74
C LEU A 77 -30.30 1.75 -25.47
N PRO A 78 -28.97 1.62 -25.43
CA PRO A 78 -28.20 1.91 -24.22
C PRO A 78 -28.39 3.33 -23.66
N ASP A 79 -28.56 4.35 -24.52
CA ASP A 79 -28.86 5.71 -24.06
C ASP A 79 -30.23 5.81 -23.38
N MET A 80 -31.23 5.10 -23.90
CA MET A 80 -32.56 5.03 -23.31
C MET A 80 -32.53 4.32 -21.96
N ILE A 81 -31.83 3.18 -21.86
CA ILE A 81 -31.71 2.44 -20.60
C ILE A 81 -31.06 3.29 -19.51
N VAL A 82 -29.91 3.90 -19.82
CA VAL A 82 -29.20 4.80 -18.89
C VAL A 82 -30.09 6.00 -18.52
N SER A 83 -30.76 6.63 -19.49
CA SER A 83 -31.63 7.79 -19.24
C SER A 83 -32.82 7.44 -18.34
N HIS A 84 -33.45 6.28 -18.54
CA HIS A 84 -34.57 5.84 -17.71
C HIS A 84 -34.10 5.47 -16.29
N LEU A 85 -32.96 4.79 -16.14
CA LEU A 85 -32.37 4.51 -14.83
C LEU A 85 -32.02 5.79 -14.07
N VAL A 86 -31.39 6.76 -14.73
CA VAL A 86 -31.13 8.09 -14.14
C VAL A 86 -32.43 8.77 -13.74
N HIS A 87 -33.46 8.73 -14.57
CA HIS A 87 -34.76 9.30 -14.23
C HIS A 87 -35.38 8.62 -13.00
N VAL A 88 -35.27 7.29 -12.87
CA VAL A 88 -35.70 6.57 -11.67
C VAL A 88 -34.93 7.07 -10.45
N MET A 89 -33.60 7.11 -10.49
CA MET A 89 -32.76 7.55 -9.38
C MET A 89 -33.13 8.96 -8.88
N LEU A 90 -33.38 9.90 -9.80
CA LEU A 90 -33.69 11.29 -9.47
C LEU A 90 -35.12 11.50 -8.93
N ASN A 91 -36.04 10.55 -9.19
CA ASN A 91 -37.45 10.70 -8.84
C ASN A 91 -37.98 9.60 -7.93
N ILE A 92 -37.15 8.66 -7.47
CA ILE A 92 -37.56 7.48 -6.71
C ILE A 92 -38.33 7.85 -5.42
N LYS A 93 -37.90 8.93 -4.76
CA LYS A 93 -38.51 9.50 -3.55
C LYS A 93 -39.81 10.27 -3.81
N LYS A 94 -40.09 10.63 -5.06
CA LYS A 94 -41.31 11.35 -5.48
C LYS A 94 -42.38 10.40 -6.02
N THR A 95 -42.00 9.17 -6.37
CA THR A 95 -42.89 8.13 -6.85
C THR A 95 -43.50 7.34 -5.68
N ASN A 96 -44.74 6.88 -5.87
CA ASN A 96 -45.63 6.14 -4.96
C ASN A 96 -44.95 5.31 -3.82
N HIS A 97 -45.56 5.24 -2.62
CA HIS A 97 -45.00 4.58 -1.41
C HIS A 97 -44.59 3.10 -1.57
N GLN A 98 -45.04 2.39 -2.61
CA GLN A 98 -44.61 1.02 -2.88
C GLN A 98 -43.16 0.92 -3.41
N VAL A 99 -42.57 2.02 -3.89
CA VAL A 99 -41.21 2.09 -4.47
C VAL A 99 -40.18 2.57 -3.44
N GLU A 100 -40.61 3.02 -2.26
CA GLU A 100 -39.75 3.53 -1.17
C GLU A 100 -38.69 2.53 -0.66
N ILE A 101 -38.87 1.24 -0.95
CA ILE A 101 -37.94 0.17 -0.55
C ILE A 101 -36.62 0.24 -1.37
N ILE A 102 -36.64 0.85 -2.56
CA ILE A 102 -35.48 0.91 -3.44
C ILE A 102 -34.56 2.08 -3.05
N LYS A 103 -33.32 1.76 -2.68
CA LYS A 103 -32.26 2.76 -2.44
C LYS A 103 -31.62 3.22 -3.75
N GLU A 104 -31.28 4.52 -3.86
CA GLU A 104 -30.57 5.04 -5.03
C GLU A 104 -29.23 4.31 -5.27
N SER A 105 -28.52 3.92 -4.20
CA SER A 105 -27.25 3.17 -4.28
C SER A 105 -27.39 1.84 -5.02
N VAL A 106 -28.50 1.12 -4.83
CA VAL A 106 -28.79 -0.15 -5.52
C VAL A 106 -29.12 0.08 -6.99
N ALA A 107 -29.82 1.17 -7.32
CA ALA A 107 -30.06 1.53 -8.72
C ALA A 107 -28.75 1.86 -9.44
N VAL A 108 -27.81 2.57 -8.78
CA VAL A 108 -26.49 2.89 -9.37
C VAL A 108 -25.63 1.63 -9.47
N SER A 109 -25.77 0.69 -8.54
CA SER A 109 -25.16 -0.65 -8.60
C SER A 109 -25.61 -1.43 -9.85
N LEU A 110 -26.91 -1.46 -10.16
CA LEU A 110 -27.41 -2.04 -11.41
C LEU A 110 -26.83 -1.34 -12.64
N LEU A 111 -26.76 0.00 -12.62
CA LEU A 111 -26.16 0.77 -13.71
C LEU A 111 -24.69 0.39 -13.92
N ASN A 112 -23.92 0.18 -12.84
CA ASN A 112 -22.53 -0.29 -12.93
C ASN A 112 -22.44 -1.68 -13.58
N GLY A 113 -23.31 -2.61 -13.19
CA GLY A 113 -23.41 -3.94 -13.81
C GLY A 113 -23.73 -3.84 -15.31
N TYR A 114 -24.75 -3.07 -15.66
CA TYR A 114 -25.17 -2.84 -17.04
C TYR A 114 -24.05 -2.21 -17.87
N LEU A 115 -23.43 -1.13 -17.38
CA LEU A 115 -22.32 -0.47 -18.07
C LEU A 115 -21.11 -1.39 -18.23
N THR A 116 -20.84 -2.29 -17.28
CA THR A 116 -19.74 -3.25 -17.36
C THR A 116 -19.99 -4.32 -18.44
N HIS A 117 -21.23 -4.77 -18.60
CA HIS A 117 -21.60 -5.76 -19.61
C HIS A 117 -21.74 -5.15 -21.02
N THR A 118 -22.38 -3.99 -21.13
CA THR A 118 -22.77 -3.40 -22.43
C THR A 118 -21.55 -3.15 -23.31
N ILE A 119 -21.57 -3.62 -24.56
CA ILE A 119 -20.53 -3.33 -25.54
C ILE A 119 -20.74 -1.91 -26.06
N MET A 120 -19.79 -1.01 -25.76
CA MET A 120 -19.86 0.38 -26.17
C MET A 120 -18.85 0.66 -27.29
N ASN A 121 -19.30 1.29 -28.37
CA ASN A 121 -18.39 1.82 -29.40
C ASN A 121 -18.09 3.30 -29.09
N PRO A 122 -16.82 3.69 -28.88
CA PRO A 122 -16.46 5.03 -28.43
C PRO A 122 -16.88 6.16 -29.37
N ASP A 123 -17.03 5.88 -30.67
CA ASP A 123 -17.33 6.91 -31.68
C ASP A 123 -18.84 7.13 -31.90
N GLN A 124 -19.71 6.43 -31.16
CA GLN A 124 -21.16 6.56 -31.32
C GLN A 124 -21.75 7.78 -30.59
N PRO A 125 -22.77 8.45 -31.17
CA PRO A 125 -23.43 9.60 -30.54
C PRO A 125 -24.15 9.25 -29.22
N THR A 126 -24.59 7.99 -29.09
CA THR A 126 -25.22 7.40 -27.89
C THR A 126 -24.37 7.63 -26.62
N SER A 127 -23.05 7.52 -26.75
CA SER A 127 -22.07 7.67 -25.65
C SER A 127 -22.11 9.06 -25.02
N SER A 128 -22.30 10.11 -25.82
CA SER A 128 -22.36 11.49 -25.33
C SER A 128 -23.62 11.79 -24.50
N LYS A 129 -24.76 11.19 -24.88
CA LYS A 129 -26.01 11.32 -24.12
C LYS A 129 -25.96 10.55 -22.80
N MET A 130 -25.40 9.33 -22.82
CA MET A 130 -25.19 8.54 -21.60
C MET A 130 -24.31 9.30 -20.61
N LEU A 131 -23.20 9.87 -21.06
CA LEU A 131 -22.33 10.70 -20.22
C LEU A 131 -23.09 11.90 -19.62
N ALA A 132 -23.90 12.61 -20.41
CA ALA A 132 -24.69 13.72 -19.91
C ALA A 132 -25.69 13.29 -18.81
N GLY A 133 -26.36 12.14 -18.99
CA GLY A 133 -27.24 11.57 -17.97
C GLY A 133 -26.51 11.17 -16.69
N ILE A 134 -25.33 10.52 -16.81
CA ILE A 134 -24.49 10.16 -15.66
C ILE A 134 -24.02 11.41 -14.92
N LEU A 135 -23.60 12.46 -15.63
CA LEU A 135 -23.17 13.71 -15.02
C LEU A 135 -24.32 14.48 -14.36
N GLN A 136 -25.52 14.43 -14.94
CA GLN A 136 -26.71 14.98 -14.31
C GLN A 136 -27.01 14.24 -13.00
N MET A 137 -26.96 12.92 -12.99
CA MET A 137 -27.11 12.11 -11.79
C MET A 137 -26.05 12.47 -10.75
N VAL A 138 -24.78 12.61 -11.16
CA VAL A 138 -23.69 13.03 -10.27
C VAL A 138 -23.93 14.39 -9.66
N HIS A 139 -24.43 15.33 -10.45
CA HIS A 139 -24.74 16.66 -9.98
C HIS A 139 -25.84 16.65 -8.91
N GLU A 140 -26.99 16.05 -9.25
CA GLU A 140 -28.21 16.11 -8.46
C GLU A 140 -28.12 15.26 -7.18
N LEU A 141 -27.47 14.09 -7.23
CA LEU A 141 -27.40 13.18 -6.09
C LEU A 141 -26.10 13.32 -5.30
N GLY A 142 -25.02 13.74 -5.94
CA GLY A 142 -23.68 13.81 -5.33
C GLY A 142 -23.22 15.21 -4.94
N THR A 143 -23.70 16.27 -5.60
CA THR A 143 -23.17 17.64 -5.39
C THR A 143 -24.20 18.68 -4.95
N ASN A 144 -25.48 18.49 -5.27
CA ASN A 144 -26.57 19.38 -4.86
C ASN A 144 -26.95 19.24 -3.38
N PRO A 145 -27.15 18.03 -2.84
CA PRO A 145 -27.29 17.86 -1.39
C PRO A 145 -25.96 18.18 -0.69
N PRO A 146 -26.00 18.74 0.54
CA PRO A 146 -24.80 18.86 1.36
C PRO A 146 -24.22 17.47 1.62
N SER A 147 -22.89 17.35 1.67
CA SER A 147 -22.20 16.07 1.93
C SER A 147 -22.69 15.35 3.18
N SER A 148 -23.26 16.08 4.14
CA SER A 148 -23.88 15.56 5.36
C SER A 148 -25.13 14.69 5.13
N GLN A 149 -25.79 14.79 3.97
CA GLN A 149 -27.06 14.12 3.66
C GLN A 149 -26.93 13.01 2.62
N ILE A 150 -25.74 12.84 2.04
CA ILE A 150 -25.52 11.85 0.98
C ILE A 150 -25.21 10.49 1.62
N ASP A 151 -25.89 9.47 1.11
CA ASP A 151 -25.60 8.06 1.41
C ASP A 151 -24.16 7.73 0.97
N PRO A 152 -23.25 7.32 1.88
CA PRO A 152 -21.89 6.92 1.51
C PRO A 152 -21.82 5.83 0.44
N MET A 153 -22.81 4.92 0.44
CA MET A 153 -22.90 3.87 -0.57
C MET A 153 -23.22 4.40 -1.96
N LEU A 154 -24.06 5.42 -2.02
CA LEU A 154 -24.37 6.10 -3.28
C LEU A 154 -23.12 6.76 -3.87
N ILE A 155 -22.33 7.47 -3.04
CA ILE A 155 -21.06 8.09 -3.49
C ILE A 155 -20.10 7.03 -4.05
N SER A 156 -19.93 5.92 -3.33
CA SER A 156 -19.00 4.86 -3.73
C SER A 156 -19.38 4.25 -5.08
N HIS A 157 -20.67 3.97 -5.29
CA HIS A 157 -21.18 3.45 -6.55
C HIS A 157 -21.07 4.47 -7.70
N MET A 158 -21.31 5.76 -7.43
CA MET A 158 -21.17 6.83 -8.44
C MET A 158 -19.74 7.04 -8.89
N ILE A 159 -18.76 6.96 -7.98
CA ILE A 159 -17.34 6.99 -8.33
C ILE A 159 -17.00 5.81 -9.26
N GLN A 160 -17.46 4.61 -8.91
CA GLN A 160 -17.32 3.43 -9.77
C GLN A 160 -17.99 3.61 -11.14
N THR A 161 -19.18 4.21 -11.20
CA THR A 161 -19.86 4.51 -12.47
C THR A 161 -18.98 5.37 -13.38
N LEU A 162 -18.38 6.44 -12.83
CA LEU A 162 -17.49 7.31 -13.59
C LEU A 162 -16.22 6.59 -14.05
N ILE A 163 -15.62 5.76 -13.19
CA ILE A 163 -14.42 4.98 -13.52
C ILE A 163 -14.72 3.98 -14.65
N ILE A 164 -15.78 3.17 -14.50
CA ILE A 164 -16.21 2.19 -15.51
C ILE A 164 -16.49 2.89 -16.85
N PHE A 165 -17.19 4.03 -16.80
CA PHE A 165 -17.49 4.80 -17.99
C PHE A 165 -16.20 5.30 -18.68
N ILE A 166 -15.26 5.85 -17.93
CA ILE A 166 -13.99 6.36 -18.48
C ILE A 166 -13.16 5.24 -19.11
N HIS A 167 -13.05 4.08 -18.47
CA HIS A 167 -12.31 2.94 -19.02
C HIS A 167 -12.92 2.42 -20.33
N LYS A 168 -14.25 2.49 -20.47
CA LYS A 168 -14.94 2.13 -21.72
C LYS A 168 -14.88 3.19 -22.81
N PHE A 169 -14.61 4.44 -22.44
CA PHE A 169 -14.54 5.58 -23.37
C PHE A 169 -13.21 6.33 -23.25
N PRO A 170 -12.08 5.74 -23.68
CA PRO A 170 -10.78 6.42 -23.63
C PRO A 170 -10.74 7.70 -24.50
N ASN A 171 -11.56 7.77 -25.57
CA ASN A 171 -11.75 8.96 -26.40
C ASN A 171 -12.88 9.90 -25.90
N ALA A 172 -13.45 9.66 -24.71
CA ALA A 172 -14.50 10.52 -24.12
C ALA A 172 -14.12 12.00 -24.14
N GLN A 173 -12.82 12.30 -24.11
CA GLN A 173 -12.27 13.64 -24.17
C GLN A 173 -12.72 14.48 -25.38
N ASP A 174 -12.96 13.89 -26.55
CA ASP A 174 -13.43 14.65 -27.72
C ASP A 174 -14.93 14.94 -27.68
N HIS A 175 -15.70 14.09 -26.99
CA HIS A 175 -17.10 14.35 -26.65
C HIS A 175 -17.25 15.34 -25.48
N VAL A 176 -16.31 15.32 -24.52
CA VAL A 176 -16.21 16.23 -23.36
C VAL A 176 -15.83 17.66 -23.79
N LYS A 177 -15.20 17.88 -24.95
CA LYS A 177 -14.98 19.26 -25.48
C LYS A 177 -16.28 20.07 -25.59
N LYS A 178 -17.42 19.42 -25.86
CA LYS A 178 -18.75 20.07 -25.87
C LYS A 178 -19.35 20.25 -24.48
N ILE A 179 -18.96 19.41 -23.53
CA ILE A 179 -19.41 19.41 -22.14
C ILE A 179 -18.35 20.16 -21.31
N LYS A 180 -18.44 21.50 -21.30
CA LYS A 180 -17.59 22.51 -20.60
C LYS A 180 -17.20 22.17 -19.14
N SER A 181 -16.44 23.07 -18.49
CA SER A 181 -15.89 23.02 -17.10
C SER A 181 -16.72 22.28 -16.04
N ASN A 182 -18.04 22.26 -16.20
CA ASN A 182 -18.98 21.48 -15.40
C ASN A 182 -18.52 20.04 -15.11
N VAL A 183 -17.93 19.30 -16.06
CA VAL A 183 -17.41 17.92 -15.78
C VAL A 183 -16.27 17.95 -14.77
N LYS A 184 -15.32 18.87 -14.94
CA LYS A 184 -14.17 19.05 -14.04
C LYS A 184 -14.65 19.44 -12.65
N ASP A 185 -15.58 20.40 -12.60
CA ASP A 185 -16.12 20.95 -11.36
C ASP A 185 -16.99 19.91 -10.62
N GLN A 186 -17.83 19.14 -11.33
CA GLN A 186 -18.65 18.07 -10.76
C GLN A 186 -17.80 16.88 -10.27
N THR A 187 -16.78 16.49 -11.04
CA THR A 187 -15.86 15.42 -10.66
C THR A 187 -15.08 15.81 -9.39
N ALA A 188 -14.53 17.03 -9.36
CA ALA A 188 -13.82 17.54 -8.18
C ALA A 188 -14.73 17.56 -6.95
N ARG A 189 -15.97 18.08 -7.08
CA ARG A 189 -16.95 18.11 -5.98
C ARG A 189 -17.34 16.72 -5.50
N LEU A 190 -17.50 15.75 -6.40
CA LEU A 190 -17.80 14.37 -6.01
C LEU A 190 -16.65 13.75 -5.22
N ILE A 191 -15.41 13.95 -5.67
CA ILE A 191 -14.21 13.47 -4.97
C ILE A 191 -14.10 14.14 -3.59
N ASP A 192 -14.30 15.47 -3.52
CA ASP A 192 -14.28 16.20 -2.25
C ASP A 192 -15.37 15.69 -1.30
N ALA A 193 -16.59 15.49 -1.80
CA ALA A 193 -17.69 14.92 -1.03
C ALA A 193 -17.35 13.52 -0.49
N ALA A 194 -16.71 12.68 -1.31
CA ALA A 194 -16.26 11.34 -0.93
C ALA A 194 -15.21 11.39 0.19
N CYS A 195 -14.17 12.20 0.04
CA CYS A 195 -13.13 12.36 1.07
C CYS A 195 -13.70 12.93 2.38
N LEU A 196 -14.58 13.93 2.31
CA LEU A 196 -15.25 14.50 3.48
C LEU A 196 -16.18 13.48 4.16
N CYS A 197 -16.89 12.65 3.39
CA CYS A 197 -17.71 11.57 3.94
C CYS A 197 -16.85 10.55 4.69
N CYS A 198 -15.69 10.14 4.16
CA CYS A 198 -14.77 9.26 4.90
C CYS A 198 -14.36 9.85 6.26
N VAL A 199 -13.99 11.13 6.30
CA VAL A 199 -13.58 11.81 7.55
C VAL A 199 -14.76 11.91 8.53
N ARG A 200 -15.96 12.23 8.03
CA ARG A 200 -17.18 12.30 8.85
C ARG A 200 -17.53 10.94 9.46
N GLU A 201 -17.56 9.87 8.66
CA GLU A 201 -17.86 8.51 9.11
C GLU A 201 -16.85 8.03 10.15
N MET A 202 -15.55 8.25 9.91
CA MET A 202 -14.49 7.98 10.88
C MET A 202 -14.74 8.70 12.22
N ASN A 203 -15.02 10.01 12.18
CA ASN A 203 -15.29 10.78 13.39
C ASN A 203 -16.58 10.34 14.10
N SER A 204 -17.61 9.97 13.35
CA SER A 204 -18.87 9.43 13.86
C SER A 204 -18.64 8.11 14.62
N LYS A 205 -17.97 7.15 13.98
CA LYS A 205 -17.61 5.86 14.59
C LYS A 205 -16.76 6.04 15.85
N ARG A 206 -15.77 6.92 15.81
CA ARG A 206 -14.96 7.27 17.00
C ARG A 206 -15.79 7.85 18.14
N SER A 207 -16.75 8.72 17.81
CA SER A 207 -17.66 9.29 18.82
C SER A 207 -18.57 8.22 19.42
N GLN A 208 -19.10 7.31 18.60
CA GLN A 208 -19.89 6.17 19.07
C GLN A 208 -19.08 5.27 19.99
N LEU A 209 -17.86 4.91 19.60
CA LEU A 209 -16.95 4.12 20.44
C LEU A 209 -16.70 4.81 21.78
N THR A 210 -16.38 6.11 21.77
CA THR A 210 -16.13 6.89 23.00
C THR A 210 -17.35 6.86 23.94
N LYS A 211 -18.57 6.96 23.39
CA LYS A 211 -19.81 6.88 24.18
C LYS A 211 -20.03 5.48 24.76
N SER A 212 -19.86 4.44 23.95
CA SER A 212 -20.02 3.05 24.38
C SER A 212 -19.05 2.67 25.50
N LEU A 213 -17.80 3.15 25.42
CA LEU A 213 -16.79 2.95 26.46
C LEU A 213 -17.11 3.70 27.78
N GLN A 214 -17.86 4.80 27.71
CA GLN A 214 -18.22 5.61 28.88
C GLN A 214 -19.49 5.13 29.59
N SER A 215 -20.40 4.46 28.87
CA SER A 215 -21.74 4.15 29.39
C SER A 215 -21.82 2.89 30.25
N ASP A 216 -20.83 2.00 30.25
CA ASP A 216 -21.01 0.69 30.88
C ASP A 216 -19.72 0.10 31.50
N ARG A 217 -19.80 -0.33 32.76
CA ARG A 217 -18.67 -0.93 33.51
C ARG A 217 -18.54 -2.45 33.28
N HIS A 218 -19.52 -3.08 32.64
CA HIS A 218 -19.55 -4.53 32.40
C HIS A 218 -19.40 -4.92 30.93
N VAL A 219 -19.13 -3.95 30.06
CA VAL A 219 -18.99 -4.18 28.62
C VAL A 219 -17.60 -4.73 28.27
N ASP A 220 -17.59 -5.77 27.45
CA ASP A 220 -16.39 -6.31 26.85
C ASP A 220 -15.87 -5.33 25.77
N HIS A 221 -14.92 -4.48 26.20
CA HIS A 221 -14.32 -3.46 25.33
C HIS A 221 -13.58 -4.07 24.13
N GLU A 222 -13.05 -5.28 24.27
CA GLU A 222 -12.31 -5.98 23.22
C GLU A 222 -13.25 -6.45 22.12
N GLN A 223 -14.40 -7.02 22.50
CA GLN A 223 -15.44 -7.42 21.54
C GLN A 223 -16.02 -6.24 20.76
N ILE A 224 -16.32 -5.10 21.44
CA ILE A 224 -16.81 -3.90 20.74
C ILE A 224 -15.80 -3.41 19.71
N LEU A 225 -14.52 -3.39 20.08
CA LEU A 225 -13.46 -2.92 19.20
C LEU A 225 -13.27 -3.88 18.03
N HIS A 226 -13.34 -5.20 18.28
CA HIS A 226 -13.31 -6.23 17.25
C HIS A 226 -14.46 -6.04 16.24
N ASP A 227 -15.69 -5.89 16.70
CA ASP A 227 -16.87 -5.71 15.84
C ASP A 227 -16.78 -4.44 15.00
N LEU A 228 -16.19 -3.37 15.54
CA LEU A 228 -16.01 -2.11 14.83
C LEU A 228 -14.89 -2.17 13.78
N ILE A 229 -13.79 -2.87 14.09
CA ILE A 229 -12.65 -3.07 13.18
C ILE A 229 -13.06 -3.94 12.00
N HIS A 230 -13.78 -5.03 12.28
CA HIS A 230 -14.17 -6.03 11.29
C HIS A 230 -15.58 -5.81 10.71
N ASP A 231 -16.11 -4.59 10.80
CA ASP A 231 -17.40 -4.20 10.21
C ASP A 231 -17.33 -4.32 8.67
N PRO A 232 -17.98 -5.33 8.06
CA PRO A 232 -17.93 -5.52 6.61
C PRO A 232 -18.67 -4.41 5.84
N TYR A 233 -19.49 -3.62 6.54
CA TYR A 233 -20.34 -2.57 6.00
C TYR A 233 -19.79 -1.17 6.27
N ASP A 234 -18.49 -1.07 6.57
CA ASP A 234 -17.84 0.22 6.76
C ASP A 234 -17.87 1.06 5.48
N SER A 235 -18.83 1.96 5.44
CA SER A 235 -19.08 2.92 4.37
C SER A 235 -17.83 3.73 3.97
N SER A 236 -16.98 4.11 4.93
CA SER A 236 -15.76 4.87 4.62
C SER A 236 -14.69 4.01 3.95
N LEU A 237 -14.58 2.73 4.34
CA LEU A 237 -13.69 1.78 3.67
C LEU A 237 -14.14 1.51 2.24
N GLN A 238 -15.45 1.40 2.01
CA GLN A 238 -16.02 1.21 0.68
C GLN A 238 -15.78 2.43 -0.23
N ILE A 239 -15.90 3.66 0.30
CA ILE A 239 -15.52 4.87 -0.45
C ILE A 239 -14.02 4.85 -0.81
N LEU A 240 -13.14 4.57 0.16
CA LEU A 240 -11.69 4.49 -0.09
C LEU A 240 -11.36 3.40 -1.12
N LEU A 241 -12.03 2.25 -1.04
CA LEU A 241 -11.90 1.16 -1.99
C LEU A 241 -12.34 1.59 -3.39
N SER A 242 -13.47 2.30 -3.51
CA SER A 242 -13.99 2.78 -4.79
C SER A 242 -13.00 3.67 -5.55
N MET A 243 -12.20 4.46 -4.83
CA MET A 243 -11.17 5.33 -5.40
C MET A 243 -9.84 4.61 -5.67
N THR A 244 -9.58 3.50 -4.97
CA THR A 244 -8.31 2.76 -5.04
C THR A 244 -8.34 1.62 -6.07
N LEU A 245 -9.49 0.98 -6.27
CA LEU A 245 -9.65 -0.13 -7.20
C LEU A 245 -9.23 0.29 -8.62
N ASN A 246 -8.39 -0.54 -9.26
CA ASN A 246 -7.84 -0.33 -10.60
C ASN A 246 -7.22 1.08 -10.79
N ASP A 247 -6.66 1.67 -9.73
CA ASP A 247 -6.12 3.03 -9.74
C ASP A 247 -7.14 4.10 -10.20
N GLY A 248 -8.43 3.83 -9.99
CA GLY A 248 -9.53 4.56 -10.61
C GLY A 248 -9.57 6.07 -10.35
N LEU A 249 -9.15 6.55 -9.17
CA LEU A 249 -9.03 7.99 -8.93
C LEU A 249 -7.99 8.66 -9.85
N VAL A 250 -6.85 8.00 -10.09
CA VAL A 250 -5.81 8.53 -10.98
C VAL A 250 -6.33 8.58 -12.40
N ASP A 251 -6.93 7.49 -12.87
CA ASP A 251 -7.46 7.37 -14.23
C ASP A 251 -8.57 8.40 -14.47
N LEU A 252 -9.44 8.62 -13.48
CA LEU A 252 -10.47 9.66 -13.48
C LEU A 252 -9.84 11.05 -13.61
N LEU A 253 -8.83 11.38 -12.78
CA LEU A 253 -8.14 12.68 -12.84
C LEU A 253 -7.35 12.87 -14.13
N GLN A 254 -6.71 11.83 -14.68
CA GLN A 254 -5.99 11.89 -15.96
C GLN A 254 -6.90 12.03 -17.17
N CYS A 255 -8.08 11.40 -17.13
CA CYS A 255 -9.08 11.57 -18.18
C CYS A 255 -9.69 12.98 -18.17
N VAL A 256 -9.95 13.54 -16.98
CA VAL A 256 -10.70 14.80 -16.83
C VAL A 256 -9.84 16.05 -17.04
N TYR A 257 -8.57 16.05 -16.62
CA TYR A 257 -7.67 17.19 -16.77
C TYR A 257 -6.53 16.83 -17.72
N LYS A 258 -6.40 17.55 -18.84
CA LYS A 258 -5.43 17.22 -19.90
C LYS A 258 -4.02 17.70 -19.53
N TYR A 259 -3.28 16.86 -18.83
CA TYR A 259 -1.90 17.17 -18.45
C TYR A 259 -1.00 17.34 -19.69
N GLY A 260 -0.29 18.47 -19.77
CA GLY A 260 0.70 18.75 -20.83
C GLY A 260 0.19 19.48 -22.07
N ILE A 261 -1.12 19.73 -22.19
CA ILE A 261 -1.70 20.42 -23.36
C ILE A 261 -2.27 21.80 -22.99
N ASP A 262 -2.91 21.94 -21.82
CA ASP A 262 -3.52 23.19 -21.36
C ASP A 262 -2.87 23.69 -20.04
N PRO A 263 -2.20 24.87 -20.05
CA PRO A 263 -1.67 25.48 -18.83
C PRO A 263 -2.74 25.71 -17.75
N ALA A 264 -4.00 25.93 -18.10
CA ALA A 264 -5.09 26.14 -17.15
C ALA A 264 -5.44 24.88 -16.34
N ASP A 265 -5.17 23.69 -16.89
CA ASP A 265 -5.41 22.42 -16.20
C ASP A 265 -4.31 22.07 -15.19
N LYS A 266 -3.12 22.65 -15.35
CA LYS A 266 -1.98 22.47 -14.45
C LYS A 266 -2.28 22.92 -13.02
N ASP A 267 -2.84 24.12 -12.87
CA ASP A 267 -3.14 24.68 -11.55
C ASP A 267 -4.39 24.02 -10.94
N ARG A 268 -5.36 23.64 -11.78
CA ARG A 268 -6.60 22.97 -11.35
C ARG A 268 -6.34 21.59 -10.78
N ILE A 269 -5.56 20.74 -11.44
CA ILE A 269 -5.20 19.43 -10.84
C ILE A 269 -4.48 19.66 -9.53
N GLN A 270 -3.51 20.57 -9.48
CA GLN A 270 -2.74 20.79 -8.27
C GLN A 270 -3.64 21.21 -7.09
N TYR A 271 -4.65 22.02 -7.36
CA TYR A 271 -5.67 22.39 -6.36
C TYR A 271 -6.47 21.17 -5.90
N VAL A 272 -7.00 20.36 -6.83
CA VAL A 272 -7.82 19.18 -6.52
C VAL A 272 -7.01 18.13 -5.75
N THR A 273 -5.80 17.78 -6.23
CA THR A 273 -4.94 16.81 -5.54
C THR A 273 -4.50 17.30 -4.17
N SER A 274 -4.25 18.61 -4.00
CA SER A 274 -3.95 19.18 -2.69
C SER A 274 -5.15 19.08 -1.74
N GLY A 275 -6.37 19.37 -2.21
CA GLY A 275 -7.60 19.24 -1.42
C GLY A 275 -7.86 17.79 -0.99
N VAL A 276 -7.74 16.85 -1.93
CA VAL A 276 -7.85 15.41 -1.67
C VAL A 276 -6.83 14.94 -0.64
N VAL A 277 -5.54 15.21 -0.87
CA VAL A 277 -4.47 14.75 0.05
C VAL A 277 -4.63 15.39 1.41
N SER A 278 -4.85 16.71 1.50
CA SER A 278 -5.08 17.39 2.78
C SER A 278 -6.25 16.78 3.56
N THR A 279 -7.32 16.37 2.87
CA THR A 279 -8.50 15.78 3.52
C THR A 279 -8.20 14.36 4.01
N LEU A 280 -7.55 13.55 3.17
CA LEU A 280 -7.14 12.18 3.50
C LEU A 280 -6.07 12.15 4.62
N CYS A 281 -5.20 13.15 4.70
CA CYS A 281 -4.25 13.29 5.81
C CYS A 281 -4.95 13.41 7.16
N ASN A 282 -6.19 13.92 7.25
CA ASN A 282 -6.95 13.91 8.50
C ASN A 282 -7.29 12.49 8.99
N ILE A 283 -7.46 11.54 8.08
CA ILE A 283 -7.64 10.12 8.41
C ILE A 283 -6.32 9.56 8.94
N LEU A 284 -5.21 9.87 8.27
CA LEU A 284 -3.87 9.37 8.64
C LEU A 284 -3.38 9.87 10.00
N LYS A 285 -3.76 11.10 10.40
CA LYS A 285 -3.41 11.68 11.71
C LYS A 285 -4.19 11.06 12.87
N ASN A 286 -5.25 10.30 12.60
CA ASN A 286 -6.04 9.64 13.64
C ASN A 286 -5.54 8.21 13.88
N HIS A 287 -4.63 8.04 14.84
CA HIS A 287 -3.96 6.77 15.15
C HIS A 287 -4.76 5.81 16.07
N GLY A 288 -6.09 5.97 16.15
CA GLY A 288 -6.98 5.05 16.87
C GLY A 288 -6.96 3.64 16.24
N LEU A 289 -7.11 2.60 17.06
CA LEU A 289 -7.10 1.21 16.56
C LEU A 289 -8.29 0.93 15.63
N ASP A 290 -9.44 1.53 15.94
CA ASP A 290 -10.66 1.52 15.11
C ASP A 290 -10.48 2.15 13.71
N ASN A 291 -9.39 2.89 13.53
CA ASN A 291 -9.05 3.57 12.28
C ASN A 291 -7.91 2.91 11.51
N ALA A 292 -7.31 1.84 12.04
CA ALA A 292 -6.13 1.20 11.47
C ALA A 292 -6.33 0.76 10.01
N LEU A 293 -7.45 0.09 9.70
CA LEU A 293 -7.76 -0.33 8.33
C LEU A 293 -7.94 0.87 7.38
N ARG A 294 -8.57 1.96 7.86
CA ARG A 294 -8.74 3.19 7.06
C ARG A 294 -7.39 3.84 6.79
N ILE A 295 -6.47 3.85 7.76
CA ILE A 295 -5.09 4.34 7.55
C ILE A 295 -4.41 3.53 6.44
N THR A 296 -4.46 2.20 6.48
CA THR A 296 -3.85 1.35 5.46
C THR A 296 -4.43 1.63 4.07
N LYS A 297 -5.76 1.64 3.92
CA LYS A 297 -6.41 1.93 2.63
C LYS A 297 -6.17 3.36 2.15
N THR A 298 -6.16 4.34 3.07
CA THR A 298 -5.87 5.76 2.74
C THR A 298 -4.43 5.94 2.27
N THR A 299 -3.47 5.29 2.93
CA THR A 299 -2.06 5.32 2.52
C THR A 299 -1.90 4.72 1.12
N LYS A 300 -2.57 3.59 0.85
CA LYS A 300 -2.58 2.96 -0.47
C LYS A 300 -3.19 3.86 -1.55
N LEU A 301 -4.28 4.56 -1.24
CA LEU A 301 -4.90 5.55 -2.14
C LEU A 301 -3.96 6.72 -2.45
N ILE A 302 -3.34 7.33 -1.44
CA ILE A 302 -2.39 8.44 -1.67
C ILE A 302 -1.18 7.94 -2.48
N LYS A 303 -0.76 6.69 -2.28
CA LYS A 303 0.32 6.08 -3.07
C LYS A 303 -0.03 5.98 -4.55
N THR A 304 -1.28 5.70 -4.93
CA THR A 304 -1.66 5.63 -6.36
C THR A 304 -1.48 6.99 -7.05
N LEU A 305 -1.74 8.10 -6.32
CA LEU A 305 -1.58 9.47 -6.82
C LEU A 305 -0.17 9.79 -7.34
N ARG A 306 0.86 9.04 -6.94
CA ARG A 306 2.24 9.19 -7.46
C ARG A 306 2.35 9.06 -8.98
N ARG A 307 1.36 8.42 -9.62
CA ARG A 307 1.28 8.30 -11.08
C ARG A 307 0.86 9.59 -11.78
N LEU A 308 0.37 10.57 -11.03
CA LEU A 308 0.13 11.92 -11.53
C LEU A 308 1.45 12.67 -11.71
N PRO A 309 1.49 13.67 -12.61
CA PRO A 309 2.68 14.50 -12.79
C PRO A 309 3.16 15.15 -11.49
N ASN A 310 4.48 15.24 -11.31
CA ASN A 310 5.11 15.80 -10.10
C ASN A 310 4.59 17.20 -9.69
N HIS A 311 4.23 18.06 -10.65
CA HIS A 311 3.73 19.40 -10.37
C HIS A 311 2.35 19.38 -9.70
N ALA A 312 1.50 18.39 -10.01
CA ALA A 312 0.19 18.25 -9.39
C ALA A 312 0.30 17.89 -7.91
N LEU A 313 1.34 17.16 -7.51
CA LEU A 313 1.55 16.73 -6.13
C LEU A 313 2.39 17.72 -5.32
N LYS A 314 2.80 18.86 -5.90
CA LYS A 314 3.74 19.80 -5.27
C LYS A 314 3.32 20.20 -3.85
N ASN A 315 2.06 20.56 -3.65
CA ASN A 315 1.55 20.99 -2.35
C ASN A 315 1.31 19.79 -1.40
N ALA A 316 0.85 18.67 -1.96
CA ALA A 316 0.60 17.43 -1.23
C ALA A 316 1.86 16.87 -0.52
N LYS A 317 3.07 17.11 -1.05
CA LYS A 317 4.32 16.65 -0.42
C LYS A 317 4.51 17.20 0.99
N LYS A 318 4.07 18.43 1.25
CA LYS A 318 4.15 19.04 2.58
C LYS A 318 3.21 18.31 3.55
N ASP A 319 1.97 18.08 3.15
CA ASP A 319 0.99 17.40 4.02
C ASP A 319 1.45 15.97 4.37
N ILE A 320 2.05 15.26 3.41
CA ILE A 320 2.64 13.93 3.62
C ILE A 320 3.80 14.00 4.62
N TRP A 321 4.68 15.01 4.50
CA TRP A 321 5.76 15.24 5.46
C TRP A 321 5.23 15.57 6.86
N ASP A 322 4.18 16.37 6.95
CA ASP A 322 3.58 16.74 8.22
C ASP A 322 2.98 15.51 8.93
N VAL A 323 2.32 14.61 8.19
CA VAL A 323 1.83 13.33 8.74
C VAL A 323 2.98 12.44 9.21
N PHE A 324 4.09 12.36 8.46
CA PHE A 324 5.28 11.60 8.88
C PHE A 324 5.86 12.09 10.22
N ASN A 325 5.72 13.39 10.50
CA ASN A 325 6.19 14.01 11.73
C ASN A 325 5.23 13.81 12.92
N GLU A 326 4.04 13.24 12.73
CA GLU A 326 3.10 12.99 13.84
C GLU A 326 3.72 12.06 14.90
N PRO A 327 3.53 12.32 16.21
CA PRO A 327 4.17 11.55 17.29
C PRO A 327 3.86 10.06 17.33
N ALA A 328 2.76 9.66 16.70
CA ALA A 328 2.23 8.30 16.63
C ALA A 328 2.22 7.73 15.20
N PHE A 329 3.00 8.32 14.28
CA PHE A 329 3.12 7.89 12.88
C PHE A 329 3.25 6.36 12.70
N PHE A 330 4.08 5.71 13.53
CA PHE A 330 4.35 4.28 13.46
C PHE A 330 3.25 3.38 14.05
N ARG A 331 2.14 3.95 14.57
CA ARG A 331 0.92 3.20 14.90
C ARG A 331 0.12 2.92 13.62
N THR A 332 0.68 2.05 12.78
CA THR A 332 0.10 1.60 11.52
C THR A 332 0.54 0.16 11.23
N GLN A 333 -0.16 -0.53 10.33
CA GLN A 333 0.19 -1.90 9.95
C GLN A 333 1.44 -1.91 9.06
N ALA A 334 2.17 -3.03 9.02
CA ALA A 334 3.37 -3.16 8.19
C ALA A 334 3.10 -2.94 6.69
N GLU A 335 1.92 -3.35 6.17
CA GLU A 335 1.49 -3.03 4.80
C GLU A 335 1.42 -1.51 4.56
N GLY A 336 0.92 -0.75 5.54
CA GLY A 336 0.90 0.71 5.47
C GLY A 336 2.31 1.30 5.38
N LEU A 337 3.26 0.78 6.16
CA LEU A 337 4.65 1.25 6.12
C LEU A 337 5.33 0.99 4.77
N ARG A 338 5.04 -0.13 4.10
CA ARG A 338 5.49 -0.40 2.71
C ARG A 338 5.06 0.72 1.78
N ASP A 339 3.81 1.12 1.88
CA ASP A 339 3.24 2.18 1.05
C ASP A 339 3.82 3.55 1.41
N TRP A 340 4.09 3.80 2.70
CA TRP A 340 4.78 5.00 3.17
C TRP A 340 6.21 5.13 2.64
N ARG A 341 6.94 4.03 2.41
CA ARG A 341 8.26 4.11 1.77
C ARG A 341 8.17 4.81 0.41
N VAL A 342 7.19 4.42 -0.40
CA VAL A 342 6.95 5.03 -1.72
C VAL A 342 6.54 6.51 -1.59
N LEU A 343 5.67 6.83 -0.62
CA LEU A 343 5.24 8.21 -0.37
C LEU A 343 6.39 9.10 0.10
N MET A 344 7.30 8.57 0.91
CA MET A 344 8.46 9.31 1.38
C MET A 344 9.45 9.60 0.27
N VAL A 345 9.67 8.65 -0.65
CA VAL A 345 10.49 8.94 -1.82
C VAL A 345 9.83 10.01 -2.69
N MET A 346 8.52 9.94 -2.91
CA MET A 346 7.76 10.99 -3.61
C MET A 346 7.87 12.37 -2.93
N ALA A 347 7.73 12.42 -1.60
CA ALA A 347 7.84 13.64 -0.80
C ALA A 347 9.26 14.25 -0.87
N SER A 348 10.27 13.38 -0.88
CA SER A 348 11.68 13.75 -1.02
C SER A 348 12.03 14.30 -2.42
N GLY A 349 11.14 14.13 -3.40
CA GLY A 349 11.34 14.61 -4.77
C GLY A 349 12.23 13.72 -5.64
N ALA A 350 12.67 12.56 -5.13
CA ALA A 350 13.29 11.52 -5.94
C ALA A 350 12.20 10.74 -6.69
N ILE A 351 12.40 10.54 -7.98
CA ILE A 351 11.55 9.66 -8.79
C ILE A 351 12.11 8.25 -8.61
N VAL A 352 11.36 7.36 -7.96
CA VAL A 352 11.61 5.92 -8.09
C VAL A 352 11.15 5.52 -9.49
N THR A 353 12.08 5.39 -10.42
CA THR A 353 11.91 4.50 -11.57
C THR A 353 11.86 3.06 -11.06
N LEU A 354 10.82 2.31 -11.43
CA LEU A 354 10.77 0.86 -11.23
C LEU A 354 11.92 0.16 -12.01
N PRO A 355 12.36 -1.04 -11.61
CA PRO A 355 13.67 -1.56 -11.96
C PRO A 355 13.71 -2.16 -13.37
N ASN A 356 14.68 -1.72 -14.18
CA ASN A 356 15.22 -2.57 -15.23
C ASN A 356 16.32 -3.43 -14.61
N ALA A 357 15.96 -4.66 -14.26
CA ALA A 357 16.92 -5.74 -14.26
C ALA A 357 17.31 -6.01 -15.71
N LEU A 358 18.55 -5.67 -16.07
CA LEU A 358 19.47 -6.46 -16.90
C LEU A 358 20.73 -5.63 -17.17
N ASN A 359 21.88 -6.24 -16.87
CA ASN A 359 23.25 -5.85 -17.20
C ASN A 359 23.95 -4.91 -16.23
N GLN A 360 24.46 -5.48 -15.13
CA GLN A 360 25.84 -5.22 -14.79
C GLN A 360 26.74 -6.15 -15.61
N SER A 361 27.57 -5.57 -16.47
CA SER A 361 28.91 -6.11 -16.70
C SER A 361 29.83 -4.98 -17.13
N SER A 362 30.72 -4.62 -16.21
CA SER A 362 32.13 -4.36 -16.47
C SER A 362 32.54 -3.06 -17.19
N THR A 363 33.24 -2.24 -16.41
CA THR A 363 34.47 -1.51 -16.75
C THR A 363 34.42 -0.34 -17.75
N SER A 364 34.71 0.84 -17.22
CA SER A 364 35.60 1.88 -17.77
C SER A 364 35.52 2.16 -19.27
N SER A 365 34.99 3.34 -19.62
CA SER A 365 35.63 4.39 -20.44
C SER A 365 34.54 5.23 -21.09
N ALA A 366 34.56 6.54 -20.88
CA ALA A 366 33.75 7.47 -21.63
C ALA A 366 34.05 7.34 -23.13
N VAL A 367 33.06 6.90 -23.92
CA VAL A 367 33.05 7.07 -25.38
C VAL A 367 31.69 7.59 -25.78
N THR A 368 31.69 8.83 -26.26
CA THR A 368 30.58 9.50 -26.91
C THR A 368 30.20 8.70 -28.16
N LEU A 369 29.17 7.85 -28.09
CA LEU A 369 28.61 7.20 -29.27
C LEU A 369 27.67 8.20 -29.95
N SER A 370 28.17 8.83 -31.01
CA SER A 370 27.38 9.66 -31.93
C SER A 370 26.25 8.83 -32.55
N SER A 371 25.09 9.46 -32.80
CA SER A 371 23.87 8.88 -33.38
C SER A 371 24.07 8.14 -34.71
N THR A 372 25.24 8.26 -35.32
CA THR A 372 25.63 7.68 -36.61
C THR A 372 25.91 6.17 -36.58
N VAL A 373 26.24 5.56 -35.43
CA VAL A 373 26.58 4.11 -35.37
C VAL A 373 25.32 3.23 -35.27
N VAL A 374 24.30 3.69 -34.55
CA VAL A 374 23.02 2.96 -34.41
C VAL A 374 22.23 3.02 -35.72
N GLU A 375 22.22 4.18 -36.40
CA GLU A 375 21.57 4.33 -37.71
C GLU A 375 22.14 3.34 -38.74
N LYS A 376 23.47 3.18 -38.80
CA LYS A 376 24.15 2.30 -39.76
C LYS A 376 23.91 0.82 -39.48
N THR A 377 23.93 0.42 -38.21
CA THR A 377 23.77 -1.00 -37.84
C THR A 377 22.33 -1.51 -38.08
N VAL A 378 21.32 -0.64 -37.93
CA VAL A 378 19.91 -0.98 -38.18
C VAL A 378 19.60 -0.95 -39.68
N THR A 379 20.16 -0.01 -40.44
CA THR A 379 20.00 0.03 -41.90
C THR A 379 20.66 -1.17 -42.58
N ASP A 380 21.87 -1.54 -42.16
CA ASP A 380 22.60 -2.68 -42.75
C ASP A 380 21.86 -4.01 -42.52
N ARG A 381 21.31 -4.25 -41.32
CA ARG A 381 20.54 -5.48 -41.02
C ARG A 381 19.19 -5.59 -41.72
N VAL A 382 18.53 -4.46 -42.00
CA VAL A 382 17.23 -4.45 -42.71
C VAL A 382 17.41 -4.55 -44.22
N GLN A 383 18.51 -3.99 -44.77
CA GLN A 383 18.87 -4.14 -46.18
C GLN A 383 19.29 -5.58 -46.52
N ASP A 384 19.91 -6.31 -45.59
CA ASP A 384 20.27 -7.72 -45.78
C ASP A 384 19.06 -8.66 -45.89
N MET A 385 17.88 -8.25 -45.40
CA MET A 385 16.68 -9.10 -45.37
C MET A 385 15.66 -8.84 -46.49
N LEU A 386 15.74 -7.72 -47.22
CA LEU A 386 14.72 -7.30 -48.19
C LEU A 386 15.30 -6.56 -49.42
N PRO A 387 14.93 -6.91 -50.66
CA PRO A 387 15.47 -6.24 -51.84
C PRO A 387 14.98 -4.79 -52.03
N GLY A 388 15.91 -3.85 -51.84
CA GLY A 388 16.25 -2.70 -52.70
C GLY A 388 15.27 -1.53 -52.93
N ARG A 389 13.97 -1.65 -52.65
CA ARG A 389 13.02 -0.51 -52.73
C ARG A 389 11.94 -0.50 -51.66
N ILE A 390 11.64 -1.65 -51.06
CA ILE A 390 10.66 -1.77 -49.97
C ILE A 390 11.33 -1.40 -48.63
N ALA A 391 12.60 -1.78 -48.46
CA ALA A 391 13.41 -1.44 -47.29
C ALA A 391 13.49 0.09 -47.08
N ASP A 392 13.84 0.84 -48.13
CA ASP A 392 14.03 2.31 -48.04
C ASP A 392 12.77 3.09 -47.69
N LYS A 393 11.58 2.60 -48.08
CA LYS A 393 10.30 3.25 -47.72
C LYS A 393 9.87 2.92 -46.29
N LEU A 394 10.17 1.72 -45.81
CA LEU A 394 9.87 1.28 -44.45
C LEU A 394 10.80 1.93 -43.42
N THR A 395 12.11 2.00 -43.69
CA THR A 395 13.07 2.67 -42.80
C THR A 395 12.78 4.16 -42.69
N ASN A 396 12.49 4.86 -43.80
CA ASN A 396 12.18 6.28 -43.73
C ASN A 396 10.90 6.56 -42.93
N ASN A 397 9.79 5.85 -43.18
CA ASN A 397 8.53 6.07 -42.43
C ASN A 397 8.62 5.66 -40.95
N MET A 398 9.40 4.61 -40.64
CA MET A 398 9.66 4.19 -39.25
C MET A 398 10.57 5.19 -38.53
N LEU A 399 11.58 5.77 -39.22
CA LEU A 399 12.42 6.83 -38.66
C LEU A 399 11.64 8.11 -38.42
N THR A 400 10.76 8.55 -39.33
CA THR A 400 9.94 9.76 -39.08
C THR A 400 8.97 9.56 -37.94
N ASN A 401 8.35 8.38 -37.80
CA ASN A 401 7.47 8.07 -36.66
C ASN A 401 8.26 7.91 -35.35
N ALA A 402 9.45 7.31 -35.38
CA ALA A 402 10.34 7.20 -34.22
C ALA A 402 10.84 8.58 -33.78
N ILE A 403 11.32 9.43 -34.70
CA ILE A 403 11.79 10.81 -34.41
C ILE A 403 10.62 11.72 -34.00
N SER A 404 9.41 11.52 -34.53
CA SER A 404 8.21 12.23 -34.07
C SER A 404 7.77 11.80 -32.66
N THR A 405 7.99 10.54 -32.28
CA THR A 405 7.62 10.02 -30.95
C THR A 405 8.72 10.28 -29.92
N THR A 406 10.00 10.26 -30.33
CA THR A 406 11.13 10.62 -29.46
C THR A 406 11.39 12.12 -29.39
N GLY A 407 11.07 12.91 -30.42
CA GLY A 407 11.24 14.36 -30.42
C GLY A 407 10.35 15.09 -29.42
N THR A 408 9.15 14.57 -29.15
CA THR A 408 8.26 15.05 -28.06
C THR A 408 8.64 14.52 -26.69
N ILE A 409 9.39 13.41 -26.61
CA ILE A 409 9.87 12.85 -25.33
C ILE A 409 11.23 13.46 -24.93
N LEU A 410 12.05 13.88 -25.91
CA LEU A 410 13.41 14.38 -25.70
C LEU A 410 13.49 15.88 -25.40
N SER A 411 12.48 16.68 -25.74
CA SER A 411 12.45 18.09 -25.33
C SER A 411 12.21 18.28 -23.83
N ASP A 412 11.67 17.27 -23.15
CA ASP A 412 11.44 17.26 -21.70
C ASP A 412 12.56 16.55 -20.90
N THR A 413 13.59 15.99 -21.57
CA THR A 413 14.69 15.25 -20.91
C THR A 413 16.04 15.97 -20.90
N LEU A 414 16.14 17.20 -21.41
CA LEU A 414 17.29 18.07 -21.12
C LEU A 414 17.00 18.96 -19.91
N ALA A 415 16.82 18.32 -18.76
CA ALA A 415 16.97 18.94 -17.44
C ALA A 415 18.27 18.42 -16.80
N PRO A 416 18.98 19.25 -16.02
CA PRO A 416 20.37 19.00 -15.63
C PRO A 416 20.49 17.75 -14.76
N GLN A 417 21.69 17.14 -14.80
CA GLN A 417 22.09 15.96 -14.04
C GLN A 417 21.43 15.85 -12.65
N ASP A 418 20.98 14.64 -12.37
CA ASP A 418 20.38 14.18 -11.12
C ASP A 418 21.04 14.81 -9.88
N ASN A 419 20.24 15.54 -9.11
CA ASN A 419 20.68 16.13 -7.86
C ASN A 419 20.12 15.29 -6.70
N PRO A 420 20.92 14.46 -5.99
CA PRO A 420 20.56 13.81 -4.72
C PRO A 420 20.22 14.81 -3.58
N LEU A 421 20.20 16.12 -3.88
CA LEU A 421 20.03 17.24 -2.97
C LEU A 421 18.64 17.35 -2.28
N LYS A 422 17.57 16.73 -2.81
CA LYS A 422 16.22 16.92 -2.25
C LYS A 422 15.85 15.91 -1.16
N SER A 423 16.26 14.65 -1.28
CA SER A 423 16.18 13.67 -0.17
C SER A 423 17.10 14.04 1.00
N ALA A 424 18.24 14.66 0.70
CA ALA A 424 19.10 15.29 1.68
C ALA A 424 18.38 16.38 2.50
N THR A 425 17.40 17.10 1.93
CA THR A 425 16.69 18.18 2.63
C THR A 425 15.82 17.66 3.78
N LEU A 426 15.07 16.58 3.57
CA LEU A 426 14.22 15.97 4.61
C LEU A 426 15.06 15.32 5.71
N LEU A 427 16.13 14.61 5.34
CA LEU A 427 17.06 14.01 6.30
C LEU A 427 17.75 15.09 7.13
N PHE A 428 18.23 16.16 6.48
CA PHE A 428 18.87 17.27 7.15
C PHE A 428 17.93 17.96 8.15
N ASP A 429 16.67 18.20 7.78
CA ASP A 429 15.64 18.72 8.70
C ASP A 429 15.48 17.84 9.94
N LEU A 430 15.43 16.51 9.80
CA LEU A 430 15.40 15.60 10.96
C LEU A 430 16.68 15.68 11.81
N LEU A 431 17.85 15.70 11.18
CA LEU A 431 19.14 15.75 11.90
C LEU A 431 19.31 17.04 12.71
N GLN A 432 18.77 18.17 12.23
CA GLN A 432 18.80 19.44 12.95
C GLN A 432 17.95 19.44 14.22
N ARG A 433 16.92 18.59 14.31
CA ARG A 433 15.98 18.55 15.45
C ARG A 433 16.51 17.79 16.67
N PHE A 434 17.63 17.06 16.57
CA PHE A 434 18.20 16.33 17.73
C PHE A 434 18.64 17.25 18.87
N GLY A 435 18.98 18.52 18.57
CA GLY A 435 19.43 19.51 19.56
C GLY A 435 18.36 20.52 20.00
N THR A 436 17.14 20.47 19.46
CA THR A 436 16.09 21.44 19.78
C THR A 436 15.28 20.96 20.99
N SER A 437 15.68 21.34 22.20
CA SER A 437 14.85 21.15 23.38
C SER A 437 13.67 22.14 23.34
N GLN A 438 12.44 21.65 23.25
CA GLN A 438 11.25 22.52 23.17
C GLN A 438 10.79 23.05 24.53
N SER A 439 11.39 22.62 25.65
CA SER A 439 11.03 23.12 26.99
C SER A 439 12.18 23.00 27.97
N ILE A 440 12.44 24.06 28.73
CA ILE A 440 13.40 24.08 29.85
C ILE A 440 12.88 23.22 31.03
N PHE A 441 11.61 22.78 30.99
CA PHE A 441 10.95 22.01 32.04
C PHE A 441 10.66 20.54 31.65
N SER A 442 11.18 20.03 30.51
CA SER A 442 10.99 18.62 30.15
C SER A 442 11.88 17.70 30.98
N SER A 443 11.36 16.56 31.43
CA SER A 443 12.16 15.56 32.15
C SER A 443 13.16 14.87 31.21
N ARG A 444 14.28 14.38 31.77
CA ARG A 444 15.29 13.60 31.03
C ARG A 444 14.68 12.41 30.27
N ASP A 445 13.69 11.77 30.87
CA ASP A 445 12.99 10.63 30.26
C ASP A 445 12.22 11.06 29.01
N THR A 446 11.49 12.18 29.07
CA THR A 446 10.74 12.71 27.91
C THR A 446 11.67 13.14 26.77
N GLU A 447 12.83 13.70 27.08
CA GLU A 447 13.85 14.05 26.10
C GLU A 447 14.40 12.79 25.41
N SER A 448 14.73 11.77 26.19
CA SER A 448 15.27 10.51 25.66
C SER A 448 14.28 9.80 24.71
N VAL A 449 12.99 9.79 25.05
CA VAL A 449 11.92 9.25 24.19
C VAL A 449 11.79 10.08 22.91
N THR A 450 11.90 11.41 23.00
CA THR A 450 11.84 12.29 21.83
C THR A 450 12.99 12.03 20.87
N ARG A 451 14.22 11.88 21.38
CA ARG A 451 15.40 11.52 20.60
C ARG A 451 15.29 10.14 19.97
N ALA A 452 14.80 9.16 20.72
CA ALA A 452 14.53 7.81 20.22
C ALA A 452 13.56 7.85 19.02
N LYS A 453 12.43 8.54 19.16
CA LYS A 453 11.44 8.71 18.08
C LYS A 453 12.02 9.42 16.86
N LEU A 454 12.90 10.41 17.05
CA LEU A 454 13.56 11.10 15.96
C LEU A 454 14.56 10.19 15.23
N MET A 455 15.34 9.40 15.97
CA MET A 455 16.26 8.41 15.40
C MET A 455 15.53 7.32 14.63
N LYS A 456 14.39 6.85 15.14
CA LYS A 456 13.50 5.93 14.42
C LYS A 456 12.98 6.53 13.11
N ARG A 457 12.63 7.83 13.07
CA ARG A 457 12.28 8.51 11.80
C ARG A 457 13.45 8.59 10.81
N VAL A 458 14.66 8.88 11.29
CA VAL A 458 15.87 8.84 10.46
C VAL A 458 16.06 7.44 9.88
N ALA A 459 15.91 6.39 10.68
CA ALA A 459 15.98 5.01 10.24
C ALA A 459 14.95 4.72 9.14
N PHE A 460 13.69 5.10 9.33
CA PHE A 460 12.67 4.90 8.31
C PHE A 460 13.00 5.63 6.99
N LEU A 461 13.49 6.88 7.07
CA LEU A 461 13.88 7.64 5.88
C LEU A 461 15.03 6.97 5.12
N VAL A 462 16.06 6.48 5.83
CA VAL A 462 17.17 5.72 5.23
C VAL A 462 16.67 4.43 4.56
N LEU A 463 15.69 3.73 5.16
CA LEU A 463 15.07 2.53 4.57
C LEU A 463 14.34 2.80 3.24
N THR A 464 13.90 4.04 3.01
CA THR A 464 13.19 4.43 1.78
C THR A 464 14.12 4.61 0.58
N GLY A 465 15.42 4.88 0.81
CA GLY A 465 16.41 5.05 -0.25
C GLY A 465 16.91 3.72 -0.82
N ASN A 466 17.62 3.80 -1.95
CA ASN A 466 18.41 2.70 -2.48
C ASN A 466 19.67 2.47 -1.65
N VAL A 467 20.43 1.44 -2.04
CA VAL A 467 21.74 1.16 -1.42
C VAL A 467 22.66 2.36 -1.66
N ASP A 468 23.31 2.81 -0.60
CA ASP A 468 24.27 3.93 -0.56
C ASP A 468 23.70 5.33 -0.85
N ASP A 469 22.39 5.50 -1.03
CA ASP A 469 21.79 6.83 -1.30
C ASP A 469 22.10 7.87 -0.21
N TYR A 470 22.32 7.42 1.03
CA TYR A 470 22.53 8.27 2.20
C TYR A 470 23.98 8.27 2.72
N HIS A 471 24.94 7.63 2.04
CA HIS A 471 26.29 7.42 2.56
C HIS A 471 27.04 8.72 2.90
N ALA A 472 26.82 9.78 2.12
CA ALA A 472 27.41 11.10 2.36
C ALA A 472 26.98 11.73 3.69
N HIS A 473 25.84 11.30 4.24
CA HIS A 473 25.30 11.80 5.51
C HIS A 473 25.65 10.90 6.71
N TYR A 474 26.25 9.73 6.50
CA TYR A 474 26.58 8.78 7.57
C TYR A 474 27.45 9.37 8.69
N PRO A 475 28.46 10.23 8.43
CA PRO A 475 29.20 10.89 9.50
C PRO A 475 28.30 11.73 10.42
N SER A 476 27.37 12.50 9.85
CA SER A 476 26.42 13.31 10.62
C SER A 476 25.39 12.45 11.36
N ILE A 477 24.93 11.35 10.74
CA ILE A 477 24.03 10.40 11.39
C ILE A 477 24.73 9.75 12.60
N LEU A 478 25.97 9.27 12.43
CA LEU A 478 26.76 8.68 13.53
C LEU A 478 26.99 9.67 14.67
N GLU A 479 27.32 10.93 14.35
CA GLU A 479 27.45 11.98 15.36
C GLU A 479 26.19 12.11 16.21
N LYS A 480 25.00 12.17 15.59
CA LYS A 480 23.72 12.28 16.31
C LYS A 480 23.36 11.02 17.09
N MET A 481 23.74 9.84 16.59
CA MET A 481 23.58 8.57 17.31
C MET A 481 24.40 8.57 18.60
N VAL A 482 25.71 8.85 18.50
CA VAL A 482 26.63 8.87 19.64
C VAL A 482 26.25 9.95 20.65
N ASP A 483 25.88 11.15 20.18
CA ASP A 483 25.38 12.23 21.04
C ASP A 483 24.09 11.82 21.78
N SER A 484 23.20 11.07 21.12
CA SER A 484 21.97 10.57 21.75
C SER A 484 22.23 9.58 22.87
N LEU A 485 23.10 8.61 22.62
CA LEU A 485 23.50 7.60 23.61
C LEU A 485 24.10 8.27 24.86
N LYS A 486 25.03 9.22 24.66
CA LYS A 486 25.67 9.97 25.75
C LYS A 486 24.69 10.83 26.53
N THR A 487 23.93 11.70 25.85
CA THR A 487 23.03 12.67 26.49
C THR A 487 21.90 11.98 27.25
N SER A 488 21.39 10.86 26.71
CA SER A 488 20.30 10.11 27.33
C SER A 488 20.78 9.06 28.34
N SER A 489 22.08 9.06 28.69
CA SER A 489 22.67 8.09 29.62
C SER A 489 22.35 6.64 29.25
N ASN A 490 22.37 6.32 27.96
CA ASN A 490 22.05 4.99 27.42
C ASN A 490 20.68 4.42 27.81
N SER A 491 19.65 5.28 27.91
CA SER A 491 18.29 4.80 28.19
C SER A 491 17.75 3.82 27.13
N ALA A 492 16.94 2.84 27.56
CA ALA A 492 16.34 1.81 26.68
C ALA A 492 15.83 2.36 25.34
N PRO A 493 14.95 3.39 25.32
CA PRO A 493 14.33 3.84 24.08
C PRO A 493 15.37 4.29 23.03
N VAL A 494 16.44 4.93 23.48
CA VAL A 494 17.52 5.42 22.62
C VAL A 494 18.36 4.27 22.11
N VAL A 495 18.74 3.33 23.00
CA VAL A 495 19.54 2.16 22.60
C VAL A 495 18.77 1.27 21.61
N CYS A 496 17.49 1.00 21.87
CA CYS A 496 16.64 0.24 20.94
C CYS A 496 16.55 0.93 19.57
N SER A 497 16.33 2.25 19.54
CA SER A 497 16.25 3.00 18.29
C SER A 497 17.60 3.07 17.56
N PHE A 498 18.71 3.05 18.30
CA PHE A 498 20.07 3.02 17.74
C PHE A 498 20.32 1.70 17.03
N LEU A 499 19.99 0.58 17.68
CA LEU A 499 20.12 -0.77 17.12
C LEU A 499 19.22 -0.94 15.89
N LEU A 500 17.98 -0.43 15.92
CA LEU A 500 17.09 -0.41 14.76
C LEU A 500 17.69 0.38 13.58
N LEU A 501 18.16 1.60 13.82
CA LEU A 501 18.82 2.42 12.78
C LEU A 501 20.03 1.69 12.20
N MET A 502 20.79 1.01 13.02
CA MET A 502 21.97 0.25 12.60
C MET A 502 21.60 -0.95 11.72
N ARG A 503 20.54 -1.68 12.03
CA ARG A 503 20.02 -2.73 11.14
C ARG A 503 19.60 -2.16 9.77
N VAL A 504 18.95 -0.99 9.76
CA VAL A 504 18.59 -0.33 8.50
C VAL A 504 19.83 0.12 7.71
N ILE A 505 20.83 0.71 8.37
CA ILE A 505 22.09 1.12 7.73
C ILE A 505 22.79 -0.09 7.12
N VAL A 506 22.89 -1.20 7.85
CA VAL A 506 23.43 -2.47 7.32
C VAL A 506 22.66 -2.92 6.07
N CYS A 507 21.34 -2.79 6.05
CA CYS A 507 20.50 -3.15 4.89
C CYS A 507 20.69 -2.25 3.67
N ARG A 508 21.05 -0.98 3.88
CA ARG A 508 21.02 0.09 2.87
C ARG A 508 22.41 0.62 2.53
N SER A 509 23.47 -0.05 2.98
CA SER A 509 24.85 0.38 2.72
C SER A 509 25.71 -0.77 2.23
N SER A 510 26.61 -0.47 1.31
CA SER A 510 27.75 -1.32 0.99
C SER A 510 28.69 -1.44 2.19
N ALA A 511 29.35 -2.61 2.34
CA ALA A 511 30.21 -2.92 3.49
C ALA A 511 31.30 -1.87 3.76
N VAL A 512 31.83 -1.21 2.72
CA VAL A 512 32.85 -0.16 2.84
C VAL A 512 32.38 1.00 3.74
N HIS A 513 31.11 1.40 3.61
CA HIS A 513 30.55 2.50 4.38
C HIS A 513 30.25 2.12 5.84
N LEU A 514 30.14 0.83 6.16
CA LEU A 514 29.85 0.35 7.50
C LEU A 514 31.05 0.41 8.45
N ASN A 515 32.26 0.46 7.91
CA ASN A 515 33.50 0.56 8.69
C ASN A 515 33.50 1.71 9.71
N LEU A 516 32.81 2.80 9.40
CA LEU A 516 32.71 3.96 10.30
C LEU A 516 31.82 3.69 11.53
N PHE A 517 30.87 2.76 11.44
CA PHE A 517 29.91 2.47 12.52
C PHE A 517 30.38 1.35 13.46
N TRP A 518 31.21 0.42 12.98
CA TRP A 518 31.60 -0.76 13.75
C TRP A 518 32.20 -0.47 15.13
N PRO A 519 33.11 0.51 15.31
CA PRO A 519 33.68 0.79 16.63
C PRO A 519 32.61 1.15 17.67
N THR A 520 31.65 2.00 17.30
CA THR A 520 30.54 2.40 18.18
C THR A 520 29.60 1.22 18.42
N MET A 521 29.26 0.47 17.37
CA MET A 521 28.38 -0.69 17.48
C MET A 521 28.90 -1.76 18.42
N VAL A 522 30.15 -2.17 18.23
CA VAL A 522 30.78 -3.22 19.04
C VAL A 522 30.88 -2.75 20.49
N THR A 523 31.26 -1.50 20.73
CA THR A 523 31.32 -0.94 22.10
C THR A 523 29.95 -1.01 22.79
N GLU A 524 28.87 -0.63 22.10
CA GLU A 524 27.52 -0.68 22.67
C GLU A 524 27.03 -2.12 22.87
N LEU A 525 27.29 -3.04 21.94
CA LEU A 525 26.92 -4.45 22.10
C LEU A 525 27.65 -5.10 23.28
N ILE A 526 28.94 -4.81 23.47
CA ILE A 526 29.71 -5.26 24.63
C ILE A 526 29.11 -4.70 25.92
N ARG A 527 28.75 -3.41 25.95
CA ARG A 527 28.11 -2.79 27.11
C ARG A 527 26.77 -3.45 27.45
N ILE A 528 25.94 -3.74 26.44
CA ILE A 528 24.60 -4.33 26.61
C ILE A 528 24.68 -5.78 27.10
N LEU A 529 25.58 -6.57 26.50
CA LEU A 529 25.66 -8.02 26.75
C LEU A 529 26.63 -8.40 27.88
N GLY A 530 27.58 -7.51 28.22
CA GLY A 530 28.64 -7.75 29.18
C GLY A 530 28.42 -7.21 30.58
N ASP A 531 27.27 -6.60 30.85
CA ASP A 531 26.92 -6.04 32.16
C ASP A 531 26.63 -7.15 33.20
N ASP A 532 27.68 -7.75 33.74
CA ASP A 532 27.60 -8.85 34.72
C ASP A 532 27.04 -8.37 36.09
N ASP A 533 27.09 -7.07 36.40
CA ASP A 533 26.59 -6.47 37.66
C ASP A 533 25.06 -6.56 37.84
N ALA A 534 24.31 -6.76 36.75
CA ALA A 534 22.85 -6.94 36.78
C ALA A 534 22.40 -8.31 37.33
N GLN A 535 23.32 -9.27 37.51
CA GLN A 535 23.03 -10.54 38.18
C GLN A 535 23.15 -10.46 39.72
N GLU A 536 23.99 -9.57 40.25
CA GLU A 536 24.27 -9.47 41.70
C GLU A 536 23.42 -8.42 42.41
N ASN A 537 23.13 -7.30 41.75
CA ASN A 537 22.11 -6.36 42.21
C ASN A 537 20.85 -6.64 41.40
N HIS A 538 19.71 -6.84 42.04
CA HIS A 538 18.39 -7.05 41.41
C HIS A 538 17.89 -5.90 40.48
N GLY A 539 18.79 -5.16 39.80
CA GLY A 539 18.47 -4.31 38.68
C GLY A 539 18.21 -5.16 37.45
N HIS A 540 16.93 -5.29 37.08
CA HIS A 540 16.52 -6.00 35.88
C HIS A 540 17.23 -5.43 34.64
N ARG A 541 17.98 -6.25 33.89
CA ARG A 541 18.40 -5.90 32.53
C ARG A 541 17.15 -5.58 31.71
N GLU A 542 17.15 -4.45 30.98
CA GLU A 542 16.01 -4.08 30.15
C GLU A 542 15.87 -5.06 28.98
N VAL A 543 14.93 -5.99 29.13
CA VAL A 543 14.59 -7.08 28.19
C VAL A 543 14.44 -6.57 26.75
N SER A 544 13.84 -5.38 26.56
CA SER A 544 13.68 -4.75 25.25
C SER A 544 15.01 -4.44 24.55
N VAL A 545 16.03 -4.01 25.29
CA VAL A 545 17.36 -3.69 24.76
C VAL A 545 18.10 -4.96 24.34
N LEU A 546 17.99 -6.02 25.16
CA LEU A 546 18.55 -7.33 24.86
C LEU A 546 17.92 -7.94 23.59
N VAL A 547 16.60 -7.84 23.44
CA VAL A 547 15.91 -8.28 22.22
C VAL A 547 16.43 -7.56 20.99
N GLU A 548 16.56 -6.23 21.04
CA GLU A 548 17.09 -5.46 19.91
C GLU A 548 18.55 -5.79 19.59
N ALA A 549 19.37 -6.10 20.60
CA ALA A 549 20.76 -6.51 20.41
C ALA A 549 20.85 -7.89 19.75
N ILE A 550 20.02 -8.85 20.18
CA ILE A 550 19.94 -10.17 19.55
C ILE A 550 19.43 -10.06 18.12
N LYS A 551 18.38 -9.26 17.87
CA LYS A 551 17.90 -8.96 16.50
C LYS A 551 19.02 -8.41 15.62
N PHE A 552 19.84 -7.49 16.14
CA PHE A 552 20.96 -6.93 15.41
C PHE A 552 22.02 -7.99 15.09
N LEU A 553 22.43 -8.79 16.07
CA LEU A 553 23.42 -9.85 15.86
C LEU A 553 22.91 -10.92 14.89
N ASP A 554 21.66 -11.35 15.03
CA ASP A 554 21.03 -12.29 14.11
C ASP A 554 21.01 -11.74 12.68
N TYR A 555 20.64 -10.46 12.55
CA TYR A 555 20.60 -9.78 11.28
C TYR A 555 21.98 -9.68 10.62
N VAL A 556 23.00 -9.21 11.36
CA VAL A 556 24.32 -8.95 10.77
C VAL A 556 25.08 -10.23 10.42
N ILE A 557 24.93 -11.29 11.22
CA ILE A 557 25.56 -12.58 10.93
C ILE A 557 24.93 -13.21 9.68
N CYS A 558 23.62 -13.07 9.48
CA CYS A 558 22.95 -13.54 8.27
C CYS A 558 23.25 -12.69 7.04
N VAL A 559 23.13 -11.36 7.15
CA VAL A 559 23.13 -10.45 5.98
C VAL A 559 24.54 -10.01 5.57
N LEU A 560 25.50 -9.92 6.51
CA LEU A 560 26.88 -9.48 6.25
C LEU A 560 27.92 -10.36 6.98
N PRO A 561 27.95 -11.68 6.71
CA PRO A 561 28.88 -12.59 7.40
C PRO A 561 30.34 -12.15 7.25
N ASP A 562 30.79 -11.83 6.03
CA ASP A 562 32.19 -11.48 5.76
C ASP A 562 32.65 -10.19 6.46
N ALA A 563 31.79 -9.16 6.45
CA ALA A 563 32.14 -7.86 7.04
C ALA A 563 32.10 -7.90 8.59
N PHE A 564 31.26 -8.76 9.17
CA PHE A 564 31.13 -8.91 10.61
C PHE A 564 32.06 -9.96 11.22
N GLN A 565 32.64 -10.86 10.41
CA GLN A 565 33.45 -11.99 10.88
C GLN A 565 34.55 -11.58 11.87
N ILE A 566 35.18 -10.43 11.67
CA ILE A 566 36.26 -9.93 12.55
C ILE A 566 35.80 -9.59 13.97
N TYR A 567 34.49 -9.36 14.17
CA TYR A 567 33.87 -9.04 15.46
C TYR A 567 33.08 -10.21 16.04
N LYS A 568 32.74 -11.20 15.21
CA LYS A 568 31.87 -12.34 15.56
C LYS A 568 32.32 -13.05 16.83
N TRP A 569 33.62 -13.34 16.94
CA TRP A 569 34.22 -14.09 18.07
C TRP A 569 33.98 -13.46 19.45
N ILE A 570 33.71 -12.16 19.51
CA ILE A 570 33.39 -11.45 20.77
C ILE A 570 32.04 -11.94 21.33
N PHE A 571 31.09 -12.23 20.44
CA PHE A 571 29.69 -12.49 20.79
C PHE A 571 29.33 -13.97 20.70
N VAL A 572 29.87 -14.70 19.73
CA VAL A 572 29.63 -16.12 19.50
C VAL A 572 30.95 -16.88 19.42
N GLY A 573 31.05 -18.02 20.11
CA GLY A 573 32.25 -18.86 20.09
C GLY A 573 32.30 -19.88 18.96
N GLU A 574 33.52 -20.13 18.50
CA GLU A 574 33.90 -21.25 17.63
C GLU A 574 34.09 -22.50 18.51
N GLU A 575 33.13 -23.43 18.46
CA GLU A 575 33.13 -24.74 19.13
C GLU A 575 33.12 -24.77 20.69
N LEU A 576 32.29 -25.64 21.26
CA LEU A 576 32.39 -26.06 22.67
C LEU A 576 33.60 -27.02 22.78
N SER A 577 34.82 -26.49 22.75
CA SER A 577 35.97 -27.29 23.14
C SER A 577 35.93 -27.48 24.66
N ASP A 578 36.12 -28.71 25.14
CA ASP A 578 36.25 -29.04 26.58
C ASP A 578 37.50 -28.41 27.25
N GLN A 579 38.22 -27.54 26.54
CA GLN A 579 39.35 -26.79 27.08
C GLN A 579 38.90 -25.48 27.73
N PRO A 580 39.54 -25.04 28.82
CA PRO A 580 39.25 -23.75 29.42
C PRO A 580 39.64 -22.62 28.45
N CYS A 581 38.63 -21.99 27.83
CA CYS A 581 38.84 -20.80 27.01
C CYS A 581 39.23 -19.62 27.91
N PHE A 582 40.29 -18.88 27.54
CA PHE A 582 40.69 -17.63 28.23
C PHE A 582 39.64 -16.52 28.09
N PHE A 583 38.77 -16.63 27.09
CA PHE A 583 37.68 -15.70 26.81
C PHE A 583 36.40 -16.50 26.55
N VAL A 584 35.30 -16.12 27.20
CA VAL A 584 33.97 -16.70 26.97
C VAL A 584 33.11 -15.66 26.23
N PRO A 585 32.70 -15.94 24.99
CA PRO A 585 31.85 -15.03 24.22
C PRO A 585 30.53 -14.74 24.92
N PHE A 586 30.00 -13.53 24.75
CA PHE A 586 28.87 -13.05 25.55
C PHE A 586 27.61 -13.91 25.43
N LEU A 587 27.25 -14.39 24.24
CA LEU A 587 26.06 -15.25 24.07
C LEU A 587 26.30 -16.68 24.57
N ASN A 588 27.55 -17.14 24.57
CA ASN A 588 27.91 -18.47 25.04
C ASN A 588 27.87 -18.58 26.58
N LYS A 589 28.04 -17.48 27.32
CA LYS A 589 27.89 -17.44 28.78
C LYS A 589 26.52 -17.97 29.26
N ASN A 590 25.49 -17.84 28.42
CA ASN A 590 24.10 -18.19 28.72
C ASN A 590 23.71 -19.64 28.34
N LEU A 591 24.65 -20.43 27.82
CA LEU A 591 24.43 -21.80 27.32
C LEU A 591 24.50 -22.89 28.40
N THR A 592 24.33 -22.57 29.69
CA THR A 592 24.52 -23.55 30.76
C THR A 592 23.44 -24.65 30.77
N GLY A 593 23.84 -25.88 30.41
CA GLY A 593 23.31 -27.12 31.01
C GLY A 593 21.88 -27.56 30.69
N GLY A 594 21.36 -27.29 29.50
CA GLY A 594 20.13 -27.94 29.01
C GLY A 594 20.44 -28.83 27.82
N ASP A 595 19.99 -30.09 27.84
CA ASP A 595 19.94 -30.95 26.65
C ASP A 595 19.19 -30.18 25.57
N VAL A 596 19.93 -29.75 24.55
CA VAL A 596 19.36 -29.04 23.41
C VAL A 596 18.61 -30.08 22.60
N ASP A 597 17.33 -29.81 22.34
CA ASP A 597 16.47 -30.63 21.51
C ASP A 597 17.18 -30.89 20.14
N ASP A 598 17.72 -32.10 19.97
CA ASP A 598 18.46 -32.54 18.78
C ASP A 598 17.58 -32.50 17.51
N ASP A 599 16.27 -32.35 17.68
CA ASP A 599 15.25 -32.19 16.64
C ASP A 599 15.39 -30.90 15.82
N ILE A 600 16.13 -29.89 16.28
CA ILE A 600 16.41 -28.69 15.47
C ILE A 600 17.43 -28.99 14.36
N VAL A 601 18.33 -29.96 14.58
CA VAL A 601 19.44 -30.29 13.67
C VAL A 601 19.03 -31.29 12.59
N ASN A 602 18.02 -32.11 12.85
CA ASN A 602 17.87 -33.38 12.12
C ASN A 602 16.77 -33.42 11.03
N THR A 603 16.36 -32.28 10.48
CA THR A 603 15.44 -32.29 9.34
C THR A 603 15.85 -31.34 8.21
N ASP A 604 16.19 -31.91 7.05
CA ASP A 604 16.43 -31.20 5.78
C ASP A 604 15.30 -30.23 5.38
N LYS A 605 14.13 -30.33 6.02
CA LYS A 605 12.98 -29.44 5.83
C LYS A 605 13.10 -28.08 6.53
N ARG A 606 14.00 -27.90 7.50
CA ARG A 606 14.17 -26.65 8.29
C ARG A 606 15.36 -25.79 7.89
N ARG A 607 16.21 -26.23 6.94
CA ARG A 607 17.35 -25.44 6.43
C ARG A 607 16.96 -24.00 6.00
N PRO A 608 15.83 -23.75 5.31
CA PRO A 608 15.44 -22.38 4.94
C PRO A 608 15.19 -21.42 6.12
N LEU A 609 14.74 -21.93 7.27
CA LEU A 609 14.48 -21.15 8.49
C LEU A 609 15.77 -20.80 9.26
N LEU A 610 16.88 -21.45 8.93
CA LEU A 610 18.22 -21.17 9.46
C LEU A 610 19.01 -20.18 8.57
N ILE A 611 18.53 -19.95 7.35
CA ILE A 611 19.13 -19.09 6.31
C ILE A 611 18.36 -17.76 6.21
N GLN A 612 17.66 -17.31 7.25
CA GLN A 612 16.97 -16.01 7.26
C GLN A 612 16.97 -15.41 8.67
N PRO A 613 17.09 -14.07 8.82
CA PRO A 613 16.91 -13.45 10.13
C PRO A 613 15.53 -13.81 10.70
N SER A 614 15.47 -14.07 12.00
CA SER A 614 14.27 -14.62 12.61
C SER A 614 13.15 -13.58 12.69
N PHE A 615 11.89 -14.02 12.61
CA PHE A 615 10.75 -13.13 12.83
C PHE A 615 10.50 -12.96 14.34
N TYR A 616 10.99 -11.85 14.88
CA TYR A 616 10.93 -11.54 16.32
C TYR A 616 9.68 -10.73 16.73
N TYR A 617 8.67 -10.65 15.85
CA TYR A 617 7.54 -9.73 15.97
C TYR A 617 6.69 -9.91 17.24
N TYR A 618 6.68 -11.12 17.81
CA TYR A 618 5.95 -11.46 19.04
C TYR A 618 6.87 -11.77 20.22
N ALA A 619 8.04 -11.14 20.26
CA ALA A 619 8.93 -11.17 21.42
C ALA A 619 8.17 -10.79 22.68
N HIS A 620 7.76 -11.79 23.46
CA HIS A 620 7.24 -11.53 24.78
C HIS A 620 8.40 -10.98 25.59
N ASN A 621 8.14 -9.92 26.36
CA ASN A 621 9.12 -9.23 27.19
C ASN A 621 9.49 -10.12 28.40
N GLN A 622 9.97 -11.34 28.14
CA GLN A 622 10.32 -12.37 29.09
C GLN A 622 11.77 -12.82 28.86
N GLU A 623 12.53 -12.86 29.94
CA GLU A 623 13.95 -13.20 29.94
C GLU A 623 14.23 -14.60 29.40
N ASN A 624 13.35 -15.57 29.67
CA ASN A 624 13.48 -16.95 29.16
C ASN A 624 13.45 -17.03 27.62
N VAL A 625 12.68 -16.16 26.96
CA VAL A 625 12.58 -16.09 25.48
C VAL A 625 13.92 -15.61 24.91
N ILE A 626 14.52 -14.60 25.53
CA ILE A 626 15.81 -14.02 25.14
C ILE A 626 16.91 -15.07 25.26
N MET A 627 16.92 -15.81 26.37
CA MET A 627 17.90 -16.87 26.60
C MET A 627 17.80 -17.93 25.51
N GLU A 628 16.60 -18.42 25.19
CA GLU A 628 16.38 -19.36 24.08
C GLU A 628 16.89 -18.81 22.73
N TRP A 629 16.57 -17.56 22.40
CA TRP A 629 17.03 -16.93 21.16
C TRP A 629 18.54 -16.75 21.09
N SER A 630 19.17 -16.43 22.22
CA SER A 630 20.63 -16.38 22.31
C SER A 630 21.25 -17.74 21.99
N ARG A 631 20.64 -18.86 22.45
CA ARG A 631 21.13 -20.21 22.11
C ARG A 631 20.96 -20.53 20.63
N ARG A 632 19.79 -20.20 20.07
CA ARG A 632 19.50 -20.41 18.63
C ARG A 632 20.45 -19.62 17.74
N LEU A 633 20.72 -18.37 18.10
CA LEU A 633 21.65 -17.50 17.38
C LEU A 633 23.08 -18.06 17.42
N ALA A 634 23.56 -18.47 18.60
CA ALA A 634 24.87 -19.08 18.75
C ALA A 634 25.01 -20.34 17.87
N LYS A 635 23.99 -21.21 17.87
CA LYS A 635 23.97 -22.43 17.04
C LYS A 635 23.91 -22.12 15.54
N ARG A 636 23.13 -21.13 15.12
CA ARG A 636 23.05 -20.67 13.72
C ARG A 636 24.41 -20.17 13.23
N ALA A 637 25.06 -19.35 14.05
CA ALA A 637 26.38 -18.81 13.76
C ALA A 637 27.44 -19.91 13.61
N GLN A 638 27.37 -20.98 14.40
CA GLN A 638 28.22 -22.18 14.24
C GLN A 638 27.93 -22.93 12.94
N LEU A 639 26.65 -23.11 12.58
CA LEU A 639 26.27 -23.78 11.33
C LEU A 639 26.77 -23.02 10.09
N MET A 640 26.72 -21.69 10.10
CA MET A 640 27.24 -20.89 8.98
C MET A 640 28.76 -21.03 8.79
N ASP A 641 29.53 -21.27 9.85
CA ASP A 641 30.97 -21.54 9.72
C ASP A 641 31.25 -22.91 9.08
N SER A 642 30.34 -23.88 9.27
CA SER A 642 30.51 -25.24 8.78
C SER A 642 30.23 -25.42 7.28
N ASP A 643 29.45 -24.51 6.65
CA ASP A 643 29.11 -24.58 5.22
C ASP A 643 28.94 -23.17 4.58
N PRO A 644 30.00 -22.34 4.53
CA PRO A 644 29.91 -20.95 4.08
C PRO A 644 29.47 -20.77 2.62
N GLY A 645 29.51 -21.82 1.79
CA GLY A 645 29.16 -21.76 0.37
C GLY A 645 27.64 -21.81 0.08
N SER A 646 26.82 -22.23 1.04
CA SER A 646 25.35 -22.26 0.90
C SER A 646 24.64 -21.03 1.48
N PHE A 647 25.37 -20.16 2.18
CA PHE A 647 24.86 -18.95 2.80
C PHE A 647 25.52 -17.73 2.14
N GLY A 648 24.72 -16.83 1.53
CA GLY A 648 25.25 -15.54 1.09
C GLY A 648 24.70 -14.94 -0.20
N SER A 649 24.13 -15.70 -1.14
CA SER A 649 23.78 -15.15 -2.47
C SER A 649 22.31 -14.80 -2.71
N ASP A 650 21.35 -15.44 -2.03
CA ASP A 650 19.92 -15.36 -2.37
C ASP A 650 19.01 -15.07 -1.16
N TRP A 651 19.35 -14.06 -0.36
CA TRP A 651 18.39 -13.55 0.62
C TRP A 651 17.32 -12.74 -0.13
N ASP A 652 16.03 -13.07 0.07
CA ASP A 652 14.95 -12.26 -0.48
C ASP A 652 15.02 -10.86 0.16
N LYS A 653 15.54 -9.88 -0.58
CA LYS A 653 15.61 -8.48 -0.14
C LYS A 653 14.24 -7.96 0.27
N ALA A 654 13.17 -8.45 -0.37
CA ALA A 654 11.82 -8.10 0.03
C ALA A 654 11.48 -8.71 1.40
N PHE A 655 11.91 -9.93 1.71
CA PHE A 655 11.76 -10.51 3.05
C PHE A 655 12.47 -9.69 4.13
N VAL A 656 13.72 -9.32 3.88
CA VAL A 656 14.51 -8.48 4.81
C VAL A 656 13.84 -7.12 5.04
N ASP A 657 13.33 -6.50 3.98
CA ASP A 657 12.56 -5.26 4.07
C ASP A 657 11.28 -5.46 4.91
N ARG A 658 10.57 -6.58 4.72
CA ARG A 658 9.38 -6.92 5.51
C ARG A 658 9.70 -7.08 6.99
N LEU A 659 10.85 -7.67 7.34
CA LEU A 659 11.28 -7.78 8.74
C LEU A 659 11.48 -6.39 9.36
N LEU A 660 12.24 -5.52 8.69
CA LEU A 660 12.50 -4.18 9.18
C LEU A 660 11.21 -3.36 9.29
N GLU A 661 10.31 -3.44 8.31
CA GLU A 661 9.00 -2.79 8.36
C GLU A 661 8.20 -3.20 9.59
N ASN A 662 8.26 -4.47 10.00
CA ASN A 662 7.61 -4.94 11.20
C ASN A 662 8.24 -4.38 12.48
N ASP A 663 9.57 -4.19 12.52
CA ASP A 663 10.24 -3.56 13.67
C ASP A 663 9.92 -2.06 13.84
N PHE A 664 9.40 -1.42 12.78
CA PHE A 664 8.91 -0.04 12.88
C PHE A 664 7.53 0.06 13.54
N VAL A 665 6.70 -0.98 13.48
CA VAL A 665 5.31 -0.94 13.98
C VAL A 665 5.25 -0.73 15.50
N GLU A 666 4.37 0.16 15.96
CA GLU A 666 4.20 0.50 17.40
C GLU A 666 2.90 -0.02 18.01
N TYR A 667 2.20 -0.94 17.34
CA TYR A 667 1.08 -1.65 17.96
C TYR A 667 1.58 -2.66 18.99
N LYS A 668 0.82 -2.81 20.07
CA LYS A 668 1.03 -3.90 21.03
C LYS A 668 0.60 -5.24 20.42
N VAL A 669 1.09 -6.34 21.00
CA VAL A 669 0.75 -7.70 20.55
C VAL A 669 -0.77 -7.93 20.56
N GLU A 670 -1.47 -7.49 21.61
CA GLU A 670 -2.91 -7.66 21.74
C GLU A 670 -3.67 -6.86 20.66
N GLU A 671 -3.23 -5.63 20.39
CA GLU A 671 -3.79 -4.78 19.34
C GLU A 671 -3.60 -5.41 17.94
N LEU A 672 -2.46 -6.07 17.71
CA LEU A 672 -2.17 -6.76 16.45
C LEU A 672 -3.05 -8.00 16.26
N ILE A 673 -3.25 -8.79 17.32
CA ILE A 673 -4.16 -9.94 17.29
C ILE A 673 -5.59 -9.48 16.96
N LEU A 674 -6.03 -8.34 17.51
CA LEU A 674 -7.33 -7.76 17.19
C LEU A 674 -7.45 -7.34 15.71
N LEU A 675 -6.39 -6.74 15.16
CA LEU A 675 -6.36 -6.32 13.76
C LEU A 675 -6.28 -7.50 12.78
N GLN A 676 -5.63 -8.59 13.19
CA GLN A 676 -5.36 -9.77 12.38
C GLN A 676 -5.65 -11.04 13.20
N PRO A 677 -6.93 -11.43 13.34
CA PRO A 677 -7.33 -12.60 14.15
C PRO A 677 -6.68 -13.91 13.69
N GLU A 678 -6.30 -14.00 12.42
CA GLU A 678 -5.59 -15.15 11.84
C GLU A 678 -4.18 -15.35 12.42
N LEU A 679 -3.59 -14.33 13.06
CA LEU A 679 -2.29 -14.39 13.72
C LEU A 679 -2.38 -14.91 15.17
N GLN A 680 -3.54 -15.44 15.58
CA GLN A 680 -3.65 -16.03 16.92
C GLN A 680 -2.59 -17.13 17.13
N PRO A 681 -1.90 -17.12 18.27
CA PRO A 681 -0.90 -18.12 18.57
C PRO A 681 -1.57 -19.50 18.64
N THR A 682 -1.18 -20.41 17.76
CA THR A 682 -1.59 -21.82 17.88
C THR A 682 -1.03 -22.36 19.19
N LYS A 683 -1.89 -22.52 20.21
CA LYS A 683 -1.55 -23.30 21.41
C LYS A 683 -1.21 -24.72 20.97
N ARG A 684 0.08 -25.08 20.98
CA ARG A 684 0.46 -26.49 21.05
C ARG A 684 0.34 -26.89 22.52
N GLU A 685 -0.31 -28.03 22.77
CA GLU A 685 -0.77 -28.49 24.09
C GLU A 685 0.36 -28.90 25.06
N ASN A 686 1.64 -28.69 24.72
CA ASN A 686 2.76 -29.06 25.58
C ASN A 686 3.52 -27.80 26.04
N GLU A 687 3.89 -27.81 27.31
CA GLU A 687 4.49 -26.72 28.08
C GLU A 687 5.68 -26.05 27.36
N HIS A 688 5.75 -24.71 27.47
CA HIS A 688 6.89 -23.85 27.14
C HIS A 688 7.25 -23.56 25.67
N ASP A 689 6.49 -24.03 24.68
CA ASP A 689 6.83 -23.74 23.28
C ASP A 689 6.27 -22.41 22.75
N PHE A 690 7.21 -21.56 22.34
CA PHE A 690 7.06 -20.18 21.90
C PHE A 690 6.27 -20.01 20.59
N VAL A 691 5.62 -18.86 20.47
CA VAL A 691 5.00 -18.37 19.23
C VAL A 691 6.10 -17.87 18.28
N VAL A 692 6.81 -18.79 17.63
CA VAL A 692 7.46 -18.46 16.36
C VAL A 692 6.37 -18.60 15.31
N ILE A 693 5.85 -17.47 14.82
CA ILE A 693 5.00 -17.50 13.63
C ILE A 693 5.93 -17.79 12.45
N ASP A 694 6.24 -19.08 12.23
CA ASP A 694 6.91 -19.59 11.02
C ASP A 694 6.02 -19.45 9.77
N LYS A 695 4.75 -19.03 9.95
CA LYS A 695 3.81 -18.74 8.88
C LYS A 695 3.53 -17.26 8.80
N VAL A 696 4.44 -16.51 8.18
CA VAL A 696 4.00 -15.29 7.50
C VAL A 696 3.13 -15.78 6.33
N VAL A 697 1.81 -15.66 6.46
CA VAL A 697 0.92 -15.72 5.30
C VAL A 697 1.32 -14.54 4.41
N VAL A 698 1.79 -14.89 3.22
CA VAL A 698 2.34 -14.04 2.15
C VAL A 698 1.39 -12.93 1.76
#